data_AF-A0ABD3IZP6-F1
#
_entry.id   AF-A0ABD3IZP6-F1
#
_cell.length_a   1.000
_cell.length_b   1.000
_cell.length_c   1.000
_cell.angle_alpha   90.00
_cell.angle_beta   90.00
_cell.angle_gamma   90.00
#
_symmetry.space_group_name_H-M   'P 1'
#
loop_
_entity.id
_entity.type
_entity.pdbx_description
1 polymer ?
#
loop_
_entity_poly.entity_id
_entity_poly.type
_entity_poly.pdbx_seq_one_letter_code
_entity_poly.pdbx_strand_id
1 'polypeptide(L)'
;MGFSLLRPNTRELWKEWGLPLFVLLSLFLQLILVTLGFRRKSIYRYWIRVVVWTTYLSADSIATLTLGILLNRLANIKEVKGTIDPKSQITAFWAPFLLLHLGGPDTITAYALEDNELCLRQLLRPCVQVALVTPQVLQEWGSTLSILAAGVILVGFIKYAERTCFCFPISYTLKTEEGYRVDFDEVMEVPASEDLSVNSGQAIDKEKDGTLVEAYELFKIFKLLFVGLVLNSGDLEASKRMLVNSPAMDSTMAFGIVEIELGFMYDLLYTKALLLNRAWGIFRWITNLLVLCAVVVFFSLQDRKDYPKVDIYITFLLISAAILLEIYSGLLAISSDWVDHWRLWRPGGSTISSAVSFLRIFPNPRWLNSVAQFNLLKLSIRKRNGIFSKYPWLGESDEKLEKNSYIDYREFKSNIKEWTFRRMREMVAYLEGRSRMESRLTSLELEASEVLKRSNDGHLNWSVNDTEFDQRILSWHIATELCHYKDLNKRQGKSPEDVTNFKMSKLASRYMLYLLVLHPSTLPTGTGVLRYEDTLVDAQKFFEDKLATWAQNLFKKEKQGHTGVKSCKEEHKSTESRDLCEVCHLLLQVGTQLPATKIRGGKSRSVLFDACHLAYQLNDIESKDFSRKWDLIGKVWAKLLIYTAYKSHSYEHSESPSRGGGLISHVWLLMAHLGMAETVQTSEAQCITKLIVSFRPKKKKKN
;
A
#
# COMPACT_ATOMS: atom_id res chain seq x y z
N MET A 1 30.93 -6.37 24.89
CA MET A 1 30.43 -6.83 26.21
C MET A 1 29.46 -7.98 25.99
N GLY A 2 29.58 -9.08 26.77
CA GLY A 2 28.60 -10.19 26.76
C GLY A 2 29.09 -11.62 26.41
N PHE A 3 30.38 -11.86 26.20
CA PHE A 3 30.86 -13.18 25.72
C PHE A 3 31.40 -14.13 26.82
N SER A 4 31.35 -13.75 28.09
CA SER A 4 31.83 -14.57 29.21
C SER A 4 30.98 -15.81 29.51
N LEU A 5 29.79 -15.94 28.91
CA LEU A 5 28.86 -17.05 29.15
C LEU A 5 28.91 -18.20 28.11
N LEU A 6 29.68 -18.05 27.02
CA LEU A 6 29.78 -19.09 25.97
C LEU A 6 30.82 -20.17 26.31
N ARG A 7 30.50 -21.44 26.05
CA ARG A 7 31.38 -22.63 26.21
C ARG A 7 32.65 -22.49 25.36
N PRO A 8 33.84 -22.93 25.78
CA PRO A 8 35.11 -22.69 25.08
C PRO A 8 35.09 -23.04 23.58
N ASN A 9 34.58 -24.21 23.19
CA ASN A 9 34.43 -24.57 21.76
C ASN A 9 33.57 -23.58 20.97
N THR A 10 32.51 -23.04 21.57
CA THR A 10 31.66 -22.05 20.90
C THR A 10 32.35 -20.71 20.72
N ARG A 11 33.30 -20.35 21.60
CA ARG A 11 34.10 -19.11 21.44
C ARG A 11 35.11 -19.22 20.30
N GLU A 12 35.73 -20.37 20.12
CA GLU A 12 36.65 -20.59 19.00
C GLU A 12 35.92 -20.58 17.66
N LEU A 13 34.79 -21.30 17.58
CA LEU A 13 33.92 -21.24 16.41
C LEU A 13 33.44 -19.82 16.11
N TRP A 14 33.11 -19.01 17.13
CA TRP A 14 32.71 -17.61 16.92
C TRP A 14 33.84 -16.69 16.49
N LYS A 15 35.06 -16.94 16.95
CA LYS A 15 36.25 -16.19 16.49
C LYS A 15 36.49 -16.42 15.00
N GLU A 16 36.30 -17.64 14.52
CA GLU A 16 36.49 -18.01 13.12
C GLU A 16 35.31 -17.60 12.22
N TRP A 17 34.08 -17.99 12.58
CA TRP A 17 32.90 -17.86 11.71
C TRP A 17 32.06 -16.62 11.96
N GLY A 18 32.28 -15.89 13.05
CA GLY A 18 31.43 -14.77 13.43
C GLY A 18 31.35 -13.69 12.34
N LEU A 19 32.51 -13.26 11.80
CA LEU A 19 32.56 -12.24 10.75
C LEU A 19 31.93 -12.73 9.42
N PRO A 20 32.30 -13.90 8.86
CA PRO A 20 31.61 -14.49 7.71
C PRO A 20 30.08 -14.53 7.85
N LEU A 21 29.58 -14.95 9.01
CA LEU A 21 28.15 -15.07 9.26
C LEU A 21 27.44 -13.70 9.20
N PHE A 22 28.05 -12.66 9.76
CA PHE A 22 27.50 -11.30 9.71
C PHE A 22 27.51 -10.72 8.29
N VAL A 23 28.55 -11.00 7.50
CA VAL A 23 28.60 -10.62 6.08
C VAL A 23 27.49 -11.29 5.27
N LEU A 24 27.29 -12.60 5.46
CA LEU A 24 26.21 -13.35 4.81
C LEU A 24 24.82 -12.90 5.29
N LEU A 25 24.66 -12.58 6.58
CA LEU A 25 23.43 -12.03 7.12
C LEU A 25 23.11 -10.67 6.48
N SER A 26 24.11 -9.80 6.32
CA SER A 26 23.94 -8.52 5.64
C SER A 26 23.44 -8.72 4.20
N LEU A 27 24.05 -9.64 3.45
CA LEU A 27 23.61 -10.00 2.09
C LEU A 27 22.17 -10.55 2.07
N PHE A 28 21.82 -11.42 3.02
CA PHE A 28 20.49 -12.01 3.12
C PHE A 28 19.40 -10.95 3.33
N LEU A 29 19.64 -9.97 4.21
CA LEU A 29 18.72 -8.86 4.42
C LEU A 29 18.54 -8.03 3.15
N GLN A 30 19.59 -7.81 2.37
CA GLN A 30 19.49 -7.12 1.09
C GLN A 30 18.59 -7.85 0.10
N LEU A 31 18.76 -9.17 -0.03
CA LEU A 31 17.94 -10.01 -0.91
C LEU A 31 16.45 -9.95 -0.52
N ILE A 32 16.15 -9.93 0.78
CA ILE A 32 14.79 -9.74 1.29
C ILE A 32 14.25 -8.36 0.88
N LEU A 33 15.00 -7.28 1.09
CA LEU A 33 14.56 -5.93 0.74
C LEU A 33 14.32 -5.76 -0.77
N VAL A 34 15.16 -6.38 -1.59
CA VAL A 34 15.03 -6.31 -3.05
C VAL A 34 13.75 -7.00 -3.51
N THR A 35 13.51 -8.22 -3.03
CA THR A 35 12.38 -9.05 -3.46
C THR A 35 11.05 -8.61 -2.86
N LEU A 36 11.01 -8.34 -1.55
CA LEU A 36 9.79 -7.96 -0.85
C LEU A 36 9.51 -6.45 -0.90
N GLY A 37 10.55 -5.61 -0.98
CA GLY A 37 10.40 -4.15 -1.09
C GLY A 37 9.70 -3.73 -2.38
N PHE A 38 9.94 -4.42 -3.49
CA PHE A 38 9.17 -4.22 -4.72
C PHE A 38 7.74 -4.77 -4.59
N ARG A 39 7.60 -6.00 -4.06
CA ARG A 39 6.30 -6.68 -3.96
C ARG A 39 5.32 -6.03 -2.99
N ARG A 40 5.78 -5.21 -2.04
CA ARG A 40 4.89 -4.50 -1.09
C ARG A 40 3.91 -3.54 -1.77
N LYS A 41 4.25 -3.03 -2.97
CA LYS A 41 3.35 -2.21 -3.82
C LYS A 41 2.03 -2.93 -4.12
N SER A 42 2.10 -4.24 -4.32
CA SER A 42 0.95 -5.06 -4.75
C SER A 42 0.40 -5.97 -3.65
N ILE A 43 1.26 -6.41 -2.72
CA ILE A 43 0.87 -7.36 -1.68
C ILE A 43 0.44 -6.64 -0.41
N TYR A 44 -0.84 -6.76 -0.08
CA TYR A 44 -1.47 -6.16 1.10
C TYR A 44 -1.18 -6.87 2.44
N ARG A 45 -0.52 -8.04 2.42
CA ARG A 45 -0.40 -8.90 3.62
C ARG A 45 0.50 -8.26 4.67
N TYR A 46 -0.02 -8.15 5.90
CA TYR A 46 0.68 -7.52 7.02
C TYR A 46 2.03 -8.15 7.37
N TRP A 47 2.15 -9.48 7.34
CA TRP A 47 3.43 -10.15 7.63
C TRP A 47 4.55 -9.72 6.68
N ILE A 48 4.24 -9.41 5.41
CA ILE A 48 5.24 -8.88 4.48
C ILE A 48 5.68 -7.48 4.92
N ARG A 49 4.76 -6.62 5.38
CA ARG A 49 5.12 -5.31 5.92
C ARG A 49 6.03 -5.43 7.15
N VAL A 50 5.70 -6.33 8.08
CA VAL A 50 6.54 -6.58 9.27
C VAL A 50 7.93 -7.07 8.88
N VAL A 51 8.02 -8.03 7.95
CA VAL A 51 9.31 -8.55 7.48
C VAL A 51 10.11 -7.44 6.77
N VAL A 52 9.50 -6.67 5.87
CA VAL A 52 10.18 -5.58 5.17
C VAL A 52 10.63 -4.50 6.17
N TRP A 53 9.79 -4.12 7.12
CA TRP A 53 10.09 -3.12 8.15
C TRP A 53 11.27 -3.55 9.03
N THR A 54 11.21 -4.76 9.60
CA THR A 54 12.29 -5.31 10.43
C THR A 54 13.60 -5.44 9.65
N THR A 55 13.52 -5.89 8.40
CA THR A 55 14.69 -6.01 7.51
C THR A 55 15.27 -4.63 7.18
N TYR A 56 14.42 -3.64 6.89
CA TYR A 56 14.82 -2.27 6.55
C TYR A 56 15.57 -1.61 7.70
N LEU A 57 15.04 -1.70 8.92
CA LEU A 57 15.67 -1.13 10.12
C LEU A 57 16.98 -1.83 10.51
N SER A 58 17.06 -3.15 10.28
CA SER A 58 18.23 -3.94 10.68
C SER A 58 19.36 -3.95 9.65
N ALA A 59 19.07 -3.79 8.34
CA ALA A 59 20.05 -3.90 7.27
C ALA A 59 21.23 -2.93 7.43
N ASP A 60 20.96 -1.64 7.61
CA ASP A 60 22.01 -0.61 7.74
C ASP A 60 22.81 -0.79 9.04
N SER A 61 22.13 -1.17 10.12
CA SER A 61 22.74 -1.43 11.43
C SER A 61 23.68 -2.64 11.38
N ILE A 62 23.26 -3.74 10.77
CA ILE A 62 24.05 -4.97 10.64
C ILE A 62 25.24 -4.73 9.72
N ALA A 63 25.07 -4.04 8.60
CA ALA A 63 26.19 -3.68 7.72
C ALA A 63 27.23 -2.82 8.46
N THR A 64 26.78 -1.80 9.20
CA THR A 64 27.65 -0.94 10.02
C THR A 64 28.39 -1.69 11.10
N LEU A 65 27.70 -2.56 11.85
CA LEU A 65 28.31 -3.38 12.90
C LEU A 65 29.36 -4.34 12.32
N THR A 66 29.04 -4.99 11.20
CA THR A 66 29.95 -5.90 10.51
C THR A 66 31.20 -5.16 10.05
N LEU A 67 31.03 -3.96 9.49
CA LEU A 67 32.12 -3.10 9.09
C LEU A 67 33.00 -2.70 10.28
N GLY A 68 32.40 -2.30 11.41
CA GLY A 68 33.15 -1.98 12.63
C GLY A 68 33.97 -3.15 13.18
N ILE A 69 33.39 -4.37 13.19
CA ILE A 69 34.11 -5.59 13.60
C ILE A 69 35.28 -5.88 12.66
N LEU A 70 35.06 -5.70 11.34
CA LEU A 70 36.07 -5.90 10.31
C LEU A 70 37.24 -4.93 10.47
N LEU A 71 36.96 -3.62 10.58
CA LEU A 71 38.00 -2.59 10.73
C LEU A 71 38.81 -2.80 12.02
N ASN A 72 38.15 -3.15 13.12
CA ASN A 72 38.85 -3.44 14.37
C ASN A 72 39.75 -4.68 14.24
N ARG A 73 39.31 -5.74 13.55
CA ARG A 73 40.17 -6.92 13.29
C ARG A 73 41.38 -6.55 12.44
N LEU A 74 41.19 -5.75 11.39
CA LEU A 74 42.29 -5.31 10.52
C LEU A 74 43.29 -4.42 11.27
N ALA A 75 42.81 -3.49 12.09
CA ALA A 75 43.65 -2.63 12.93
C ALA A 75 44.51 -3.45 13.91
N ASN A 76 43.91 -4.39 14.64
CA ASN A 76 44.64 -5.25 15.58
C ASN A 76 45.69 -6.12 14.87
N ILE A 77 45.38 -6.68 13.70
CA ILE A 77 46.34 -7.49 12.94
C ILE A 77 47.53 -6.64 12.50
N LYS A 78 47.27 -5.40 12.06
CA LYS A 78 48.31 -4.45 11.64
C LYS A 78 49.23 -4.07 12.80
N GLU A 79 48.68 -3.80 13.99
CA GLU A 79 49.47 -3.50 15.19
C GLU A 79 50.35 -4.68 15.62
N VAL A 80 49.85 -5.92 15.50
CA VAL A 80 50.57 -7.11 15.99
C VAL A 80 51.60 -7.63 14.99
N LYS A 81 51.30 -7.66 13.69
CA LYS A 81 52.13 -8.34 12.68
C LYS A 81 52.91 -7.41 11.76
N GLY A 82 52.58 -6.12 11.68
CA GLY A 82 53.22 -5.15 10.79
C GLY A 82 52.91 -5.34 9.29
N THR A 83 52.60 -6.56 8.84
CA THR A 83 52.17 -6.91 7.47
C THR A 83 50.82 -7.64 7.48
N ILE A 84 50.01 -7.41 6.45
CA ILE A 84 48.67 -8.00 6.30
C ILE A 84 48.82 -9.40 5.67
N ASP A 85 48.33 -10.44 6.34
CA ASP A 85 48.34 -11.80 5.81
C ASP A 85 47.31 -11.97 4.65
N PRO A 86 47.50 -12.94 3.73
CA PRO A 86 46.57 -13.13 2.60
C PRO A 86 45.10 -13.31 3.05
N LYS A 87 44.89 -13.94 4.21
CA LYS A 87 43.58 -14.10 4.84
C LYS A 87 42.95 -12.74 5.22
N SER A 88 43.73 -11.83 5.81
CA SER A 88 43.23 -10.48 6.13
C SER A 88 43.05 -9.60 4.89
N GLN A 89 43.82 -9.82 3.81
CA GLN A 89 43.59 -9.13 2.52
C GLN A 89 42.23 -9.47 1.90
N ILE A 90 41.87 -10.76 1.79
CA ILE A 90 40.55 -11.15 1.26
C ILE A 90 39.40 -10.74 2.21
N THR A 91 39.67 -10.74 3.52
CA THR A 91 38.71 -10.27 4.54
C THR A 91 38.49 -8.75 4.43
N ALA A 92 39.53 -7.96 4.17
CA ALA A 92 39.42 -6.52 3.91
C ALA A 92 38.62 -6.23 2.62
N PHE A 93 38.72 -7.11 1.62
CA PHE A 93 37.95 -7.02 0.38
C PHE A 93 36.43 -7.18 0.57
N TRP A 94 35.96 -7.64 1.74
CA TRP A 94 34.52 -7.63 2.06
C TRP A 94 34.01 -6.24 2.47
N ALA A 95 34.88 -5.33 2.92
CA ALA A 95 34.47 -3.99 3.35
C ALA A 95 33.78 -3.17 2.23
N PRO A 96 34.30 -3.13 0.99
CA PRO A 96 33.60 -2.51 -0.13
C PRO A 96 32.19 -3.05 -0.39
N PHE A 97 31.94 -4.35 -0.21
CA PHE A 97 30.59 -4.92 -0.37
C PHE A 97 29.65 -4.50 0.77
N LEU A 98 30.16 -4.40 2.00
CA LEU A 98 29.36 -3.85 3.11
C LEU A 98 29.01 -2.37 2.89
N LEU A 99 29.92 -1.59 2.30
CA LEU A 99 29.64 -0.21 1.86
C LEU A 99 28.62 -0.18 0.73
N LEU A 100 28.73 -1.08 -0.25
CA LEU A 100 27.72 -1.27 -1.29
C LEU A 100 26.36 -1.60 -0.67
N HIS A 101 26.34 -2.42 0.38
CA HIS A 101 25.11 -2.80 1.06
C HIS A 101 24.43 -1.60 1.74
N LEU A 102 25.20 -0.69 2.33
CA LEU A 102 24.69 0.55 2.94
C LEU A 102 24.05 1.50 1.92
N GLY A 103 24.44 1.42 0.64
CA GLY A 103 23.80 2.16 -0.46
C GLY A 103 22.33 1.81 -0.68
N GLY A 104 21.87 0.68 -0.10
CA GLY A 104 20.51 0.18 -0.19
C GLY A 104 20.13 -0.31 -1.58
N PRO A 105 19.09 -1.15 -1.69
CA PRO A 105 18.58 -1.57 -2.99
C PRO A 105 17.80 -0.47 -3.71
N ASP A 106 17.72 -0.56 -5.04
CA ASP A 106 17.01 0.44 -5.85
C ASP A 106 15.47 0.30 -5.74
N THR A 107 14.98 -0.82 -5.19
CA THR A 107 13.56 -1.15 -5.01
C THR A 107 12.89 -0.47 -3.82
N ILE A 108 13.65 -0.03 -2.82
CA ILE A 108 13.14 0.64 -1.63
C ILE A 108 14.13 1.73 -1.16
N THR A 109 13.73 2.99 -1.30
CA THR A 109 14.50 4.14 -0.78
C THR A 109 14.09 4.47 0.65
N ALA A 110 12.78 4.52 0.88
CA ALA A 110 12.16 4.85 2.16
C ALA A 110 11.12 3.80 2.55
N TYR A 111 11.03 3.49 3.84
CA TYR A 111 9.96 2.63 4.33
C TYR A 111 8.67 3.44 4.48
N ALA A 112 8.76 4.60 5.14
CA ALA A 112 7.70 5.57 5.34
C ALA A 112 8.11 6.97 4.81
N LEU A 113 7.15 7.89 4.66
CA LEU A 113 7.45 9.22 4.09
C LEU A 113 8.39 10.03 4.97
N GLU A 114 8.30 9.86 6.29
CA GLU A 114 9.14 10.54 7.28
C GLU A 114 10.62 10.16 7.13
N ASP A 115 10.93 8.97 6.60
CA ASP A 115 12.31 8.57 6.32
C ASP A 115 12.95 9.46 5.25
N ASN A 116 12.16 9.92 4.26
CA ASN A 116 12.63 10.85 3.23
C ASN A 116 12.94 12.23 3.84
N GLU A 117 12.16 12.70 4.82
CA GLU A 117 12.37 14.01 5.45
C GLU A 117 13.63 14.07 6.33
N LEU A 118 13.97 12.94 6.96
CA LEU A 118 15.12 12.84 7.86
C LEU A 118 16.45 12.60 7.13
N CYS A 119 16.43 12.52 5.80
CA CYS A 119 17.57 12.05 5.02
C CYS A 119 18.84 12.90 5.18
N LEU A 120 18.71 14.22 5.41
CA LEU A 120 19.86 15.10 5.60
C LEU A 120 20.65 14.77 6.89
N ARG A 121 19.97 14.26 7.93
CA ARG A 121 20.65 13.78 9.16
C ARG A 121 21.39 12.46 8.94
N GLN A 122 20.94 11.67 7.95
CA GLN A 122 21.52 10.37 7.66
C GLN A 122 22.81 10.46 6.82
N LEU A 123 23.09 11.61 6.18
CA LEU A 123 24.31 11.86 5.38
C LEU A 123 25.63 11.81 6.15
N LEU A 124 25.63 12.14 7.43
CA LEU A 124 26.89 12.29 8.17
C LEU A 124 27.55 10.94 8.48
N ARG A 125 26.72 9.97 8.92
CA ARG A 125 27.13 8.59 9.24
C ARG A 125 27.95 7.89 8.12
N PRO A 126 27.52 7.85 6.87
CA PRO A 126 28.22 7.21 5.75
C PRO A 126 29.51 7.92 5.37
N CYS A 127 29.57 9.25 5.40
CA CYS A 127 30.79 10.00 5.08
C CYS A 127 31.90 9.65 6.08
N VAL A 128 31.54 9.52 7.36
CA VAL A 128 32.44 9.04 8.41
C VAL A 128 32.86 7.58 8.15
N GLN A 129 31.93 6.71 7.77
CA GLN A 129 32.26 5.30 7.48
C GLN A 129 33.17 5.14 6.27
N VAL A 130 32.88 5.82 5.14
CA VAL A 130 33.72 5.81 3.95
C VAL A 130 35.11 6.39 4.29
N ALA A 131 35.17 7.52 5.02
CA ALA A 131 36.44 8.10 5.44
C ALA A 131 37.25 7.19 6.37
N LEU A 132 36.60 6.34 7.17
CA LEU A 132 37.28 5.39 8.06
C LEU A 132 37.76 4.12 7.35
N VAL A 133 36.98 3.62 6.38
CA VAL A 133 37.27 2.38 5.63
C VAL A 133 38.31 2.61 4.55
N THR A 134 38.17 3.71 3.81
CA THR A 134 38.97 3.99 2.60
C THR A 134 40.47 3.96 2.88
N PRO A 135 41.01 4.61 3.93
CA PRO A 135 42.45 4.57 4.21
C PRO A 135 42.95 3.17 4.57
N GLN A 136 42.14 2.34 5.23
CA GLN A 136 42.55 1.01 5.69
C GLN A 136 42.55 -0.01 4.55
N VAL A 137 41.55 0.06 3.66
CA VAL A 137 41.44 -0.82 2.48
C VAL A 137 42.44 -0.40 1.39
N LEU A 138 42.72 0.89 1.27
CA LEU A 138 43.61 1.44 0.26
C LEU A 138 45.05 1.64 0.74
N GLN A 139 45.45 1.29 1.97
CA GLN A 139 46.82 1.56 2.41
C GLN A 139 47.90 0.74 1.68
N GLU A 140 47.52 -0.31 0.94
CA GLU A 140 48.38 -1.06 0.03
C GLU A 140 48.08 -0.70 -1.43
N TRP A 141 48.36 0.55 -1.83
CA TRP A 141 48.37 0.94 -3.25
C TRP A 141 49.43 0.12 -3.99
N GLY A 142 49.01 -0.97 -4.62
CA GLY A 142 49.91 -1.86 -5.39
C GLY A 142 49.36 -3.26 -5.65
N SER A 143 48.43 -3.76 -4.83
CA SER A 143 47.80 -5.07 -5.07
C SER A 143 46.59 -4.98 -6.01
N THR A 144 46.38 -6.00 -6.84
CA THR A 144 45.20 -6.11 -7.72
C THR A 144 43.90 -6.00 -6.93
N LEU A 145 43.83 -6.57 -5.73
CA LEU A 145 42.67 -6.50 -4.82
C LEU A 145 42.32 -5.07 -4.39
N SER A 146 43.32 -4.20 -4.18
CA SER A 146 43.11 -2.80 -3.80
C SER A 146 42.43 -1.99 -4.92
N ILE A 147 42.83 -2.24 -6.17
CA ILE A 147 42.20 -1.62 -7.36
C ILE A 147 40.75 -2.09 -7.50
N LEU A 148 40.51 -3.39 -7.32
CA LEU A 148 39.14 -3.95 -7.34
C LEU A 148 38.28 -3.38 -6.22
N ALA A 149 38.85 -3.25 -5.01
CA ALA A 149 38.18 -2.67 -3.86
C ALA A 149 37.81 -1.20 -4.11
N ALA A 150 38.71 -0.40 -4.71
CA ALA A 150 38.44 0.98 -5.08
C ALA A 150 37.25 1.10 -6.05
N GLY A 151 37.16 0.22 -7.04
CA GLY A 151 36.02 0.16 -7.96
C GLY A 151 34.70 -0.13 -7.24
N VAL A 152 34.67 -1.12 -6.34
CA VAL A 152 33.45 -1.44 -5.56
C VAL A 152 33.09 -0.33 -4.58
N ILE A 153 34.09 0.33 -3.95
CA ILE A 153 33.86 1.51 -3.10
C ILE A 153 33.23 2.65 -3.90
N LEU A 154 33.71 2.91 -5.13
CA LEU A 154 33.14 3.93 -6.00
C LEU A 154 31.67 3.62 -6.33
N VAL A 155 31.34 2.38 -6.70
CA VAL A 155 29.96 1.95 -6.95
C VAL A 155 29.10 2.11 -5.69
N GLY A 156 29.61 1.70 -4.52
CA GLY A 156 28.94 1.86 -3.25
C GLY A 156 28.69 3.33 -2.90
N PHE A 157 29.69 4.19 -3.10
CA PHE A 157 29.58 5.63 -2.90
C PHE A 157 28.53 6.27 -3.81
N ILE A 158 28.51 5.90 -5.10
CA ILE A 158 27.49 6.38 -6.04
C ILE A 158 26.09 5.97 -5.57
N LYS A 159 25.86 4.69 -5.28
CA LYS A 159 24.54 4.20 -4.82
C LYS A 159 24.08 4.87 -3.53
N TYR A 160 25.03 5.12 -2.63
CA TYR A 160 24.78 5.78 -1.36
C TYR A 160 24.44 7.28 -1.55
N ALA A 161 25.25 8.00 -2.33
CA ALA A 161 25.02 9.39 -2.68
C ALA A 161 23.64 9.55 -3.34
N GLU A 162 23.23 8.62 -4.20
CA GLU A 162 21.92 8.65 -4.83
C GLU A 162 20.75 8.43 -3.87
N ARG A 163 20.86 7.45 -2.96
CA ARG A 163 19.86 7.23 -1.91
C ARG A 163 19.60 8.53 -1.14
N THR A 164 20.64 9.32 -0.94
CA THR A 164 20.55 10.55 -0.17
C THR A 164 20.16 11.79 -0.97
N CYS A 165 20.79 12.00 -2.13
CA CYS A 165 20.49 13.08 -3.05
C CYS A 165 19.10 12.96 -3.69
N PHE A 166 18.36 11.87 -3.46
CA PHE A 166 16.98 11.71 -3.92
C PHE A 166 15.95 12.15 -2.88
N CYS A 167 16.18 11.85 -1.61
CA CYS A 167 15.31 12.31 -0.53
C CYS A 167 15.33 13.84 -0.40
N PHE A 168 16.47 14.47 -0.70
CA PHE A 168 16.63 15.92 -0.61
C PHE A 168 15.77 16.70 -1.63
N PRO A 169 15.81 16.43 -2.95
CA PRO A 169 14.92 17.06 -3.93
C PRO A 169 13.47 16.69 -3.76
N ILE A 170 13.10 15.48 -3.31
CA ILE A 170 11.68 15.18 -3.08
C ILE A 170 11.15 16.02 -1.91
N SER A 171 11.80 15.98 -0.74
CA SER A 171 11.38 16.81 0.39
C SER A 171 11.47 18.31 0.07
N TYR A 172 12.48 18.73 -0.69
CA TYR A 172 12.64 20.12 -1.11
C TYR A 172 11.60 20.54 -2.15
N THR A 173 11.34 19.75 -3.20
CA THR A 173 10.31 20.02 -4.21
C THR A 173 8.94 20.11 -3.55
N LEU A 174 8.62 19.17 -2.64
CA LEU A 174 7.39 19.22 -1.84
C LEU A 174 7.30 20.50 -1.00
N LYS A 175 8.38 20.91 -0.32
CA LYS A 175 8.44 22.15 0.49
C LYS A 175 8.54 23.45 -0.30
N THR A 176 9.11 23.45 -1.50
CA THR A 176 9.09 24.61 -2.40
C THR A 176 7.75 24.75 -3.10
N GLU A 177 7.02 23.66 -3.31
CA GLU A 177 5.65 23.74 -3.82
C GLU A 177 4.68 24.25 -2.72
N GLU A 178 5.03 24.17 -1.42
CA GLU A 178 4.37 24.93 -0.33
C GLU A 178 4.72 26.44 -0.35
N GLY A 179 5.73 26.87 -1.13
CA GLY A 179 6.24 28.25 -1.17
C GLY A 179 6.53 28.75 -2.59
N TYR A 180 5.46 29.07 -3.32
CA TYR A 180 5.39 29.54 -4.71
C TYR A 180 6.63 30.25 -5.31
N ARG A 181 7.11 29.74 -6.46
CA ARG A 181 7.69 30.54 -7.56
C ARG A 181 7.32 29.97 -8.93
N VAL A 182 6.88 30.87 -9.82
CA VAL A 182 6.30 30.63 -11.16
C VAL A 182 7.36 30.81 -12.24
N ASP A 183 7.42 29.92 -13.24
CA ASP A 183 8.13 30.14 -14.51
C ASP A 183 7.32 29.55 -15.69
N PHE A 184 7.43 30.14 -16.89
CA PHE A 184 6.51 29.94 -18.03
C PHE A 184 7.15 29.16 -19.21
N ASP A 185 6.42 28.21 -19.83
CA ASP A 185 6.64 27.85 -21.24
C ASP A 185 5.42 27.11 -21.89
N GLU A 186 5.27 27.25 -23.21
CA GLU A 186 4.08 26.91 -24.03
C GLU A 186 3.70 25.42 -24.08
N VAL A 187 2.40 25.14 -23.94
CA VAL A 187 1.78 23.83 -24.15
C VAL A 187 1.51 23.65 -25.65
N MET A 188 2.12 22.66 -26.30
CA MET A 188 1.69 22.25 -27.65
C MET A 188 0.29 21.64 -27.58
N GLU A 189 -0.61 22.17 -28.41
CA GLU A 189 -1.87 21.52 -28.76
C GLU A 189 -1.61 20.12 -29.32
N VAL A 190 -2.34 19.12 -28.82
CA VAL A 190 -2.35 17.77 -29.37
C VAL A 190 -3.06 17.83 -30.72
N PRO A 191 -2.43 17.43 -31.84
CA PRO A 191 -3.17 17.27 -33.09
C PRO A 191 -4.20 16.16 -32.88
N ALA A 192 -5.46 16.45 -33.22
CA ALA A 192 -6.54 15.48 -33.23
C ALA A 192 -6.11 14.24 -34.02
N SER A 193 -6.38 13.06 -33.47
CA SER A 193 -6.12 11.78 -34.13
C SER A 193 -6.96 11.69 -35.40
N GLU A 194 -6.32 11.85 -36.56
CA GLU A 194 -6.92 11.49 -37.85
C GLU A 194 -7.06 9.97 -37.95
N ASP A 195 -8.22 9.57 -38.45
CA ASP A 195 -8.73 8.21 -38.59
C ASP A 195 -7.74 7.26 -39.28
N LEU A 196 -7.37 6.16 -38.63
CA LEU A 196 -6.86 4.98 -39.33
C LEU A 196 -7.47 3.70 -38.76
N SER A 197 -8.27 3.09 -39.61
CA SER A 197 -8.96 1.82 -39.46
C SER A 197 -8.00 0.63 -39.27
N VAL A 198 -8.56 -0.44 -38.69
CA VAL A 198 -8.22 -1.87 -38.87
C VAL A 198 -7.55 -2.63 -37.70
N ASN A 199 -8.15 -3.80 -37.44
CA ASN A 199 -7.77 -5.03 -36.72
C ASN A 199 -7.77 -5.08 -35.18
N SER A 200 -8.65 -5.94 -34.66
CA SER A 200 -9.05 -6.13 -33.26
C SER A 200 -7.93 -6.57 -32.29
N GLY A 201 -6.83 -7.14 -32.78
CA GLY A 201 -5.64 -7.43 -31.96
C GLY A 201 -4.75 -6.20 -31.69
N GLN A 202 -4.75 -5.22 -32.60
CA GLN A 202 -3.99 -3.97 -32.50
C GLN A 202 -4.77 -2.87 -31.76
N ALA A 203 -6.09 -3.02 -31.66
CA ALA A 203 -6.97 -2.09 -30.95
C ALA A 203 -6.72 -2.08 -29.43
N ILE A 204 -6.50 -3.25 -28.81
CA ILE A 204 -6.30 -3.38 -27.35
C ILE A 204 -4.98 -2.73 -26.90
N ASP A 205 -3.91 -2.89 -27.68
CA ASP A 205 -2.61 -2.28 -27.36
C ASP A 205 -2.66 -0.75 -27.58
N LYS A 206 -3.30 -0.27 -28.67
CA LYS A 206 -3.53 1.17 -28.88
C LYS A 206 -4.39 1.81 -27.78
N GLU A 207 -5.40 1.09 -27.28
CA GLU A 207 -6.29 1.57 -26.22
C GLU A 207 -5.54 1.68 -24.88
N LYS A 208 -4.75 0.67 -24.51
CA LYS A 208 -3.89 0.71 -23.32
C LYS A 208 -2.82 1.79 -23.41
N ASP A 209 -2.24 1.98 -24.59
CA ASP A 209 -1.25 3.01 -24.85
C ASP A 209 -1.86 4.41 -24.70
N GLY A 210 -3.09 4.61 -25.19
CA GLY A 210 -3.88 5.83 -24.98
C GLY A 210 -4.15 6.10 -23.50
N THR A 211 -4.62 5.10 -22.74
CA THR A 211 -4.87 5.22 -21.30
C THR A 211 -3.60 5.59 -20.52
N LEU A 212 -2.43 5.10 -20.93
CA LEU A 212 -1.16 5.38 -20.25
C LEU A 212 -0.71 6.84 -20.44
N VAL A 213 -0.84 7.37 -21.67
CA VAL A 213 -0.51 8.78 -21.95
C VAL A 213 -1.46 9.69 -21.18
N GLU A 214 -2.75 9.38 -21.20
CA GLU A 214 -3.78 10.12 -20.47
C GLU A 214 -3.49 10.16 -18.97
N ALA A 215 -3.22 8.99 -18.37
CA ALA A 215 -2.90 8.88 -16.97
C ALA A 215 -1.61 9.62 -16.58
N TYR A 216 -0.61 9.68 -17.45
CA TYR A 216 0.62 10.43 -17.17
C TYR A 216 0.41 11.95 -17.16
N GLU A 217 -0.42 12.48 -18.07
CA GLU A 217 -0.74 13.91 -18.06
C GLU A 217 -1.59 14.29 -16.84
N LEU A 218 -2.55 13.44 -16.46
CA LEU A 218 -3.31 13.61 -15.23
C LEU A 218 -2.40 13.52 -13.99
N PHE A 219 -1.47 12.57 -13.94
CA PHE A 219 -0.53 12.42 -12.84
C PHE A 219 0.28 13.71 -12.57
N LYS A 220 0.72 14.43 -13.61
CA LYS A 220 1.48 15.68 -13.45
C LYS A 220 0.70 16.75 -12.69
N ILE A 221 -0.62 16.76 -12.83
CA ILE A 221 -1.54 17.69 -12.17
C ILE A 221 -1.87 17.17 -10.77
N PHE A 222 -2.32 15.92 -10.66
CA PHE A 222 -2.88 15.37 -9.43
C PHE A 222 -1.84 14.96 -8.39
N LYS A 223 -0.56 14.84 -8.75
CA LYS A 223 0.54 14.66 -7.77
C LYS A 223 0.54 15.72 -6.66
N LEU A 224 0.05 16.93 -6.96
CA LEU A 224 -0.04 18.05 -6.03
C LEU A 224 -1.00 17.76 -4.85
N LEU A 225 -2.08 17.03 -5.11
CA LEU A 225 -3.04 16.67 -4.06
C LEU A 225 -2.41 15.82 -2.97
N PHE A 226 -1.48 14.93 -3.33
CA PHE A 226 -0.79 14.06 -2.36
C PHE A 226 0.11 14.83 -1.39
N VAL A 227 0.46 16.08 -1.74
CA VAL A 227 1.24 17.02 -0.93
C VAL A 227 0.34 17.95 -0.11
N GLY A 228 -0.98 17.83 -0.26
CA GLY A 228 -1.95 18.75 0.36
C GLY A 228 -2.06 20.09 -0.36
N LEU A 229 -1.57 20.20 -1.60
CA LEU A 229 -1.70 21.40 -2.41
C LEU A 229 -3.04 21.41 -3.15
N VAL A 230 -3.57 22.62 -3.32
CA VAL A 230 -4.88 22.87 -3.92
C VAL A 230 -4.78 22.94 -5.44
N LEU A 231 -5.71 22.29 -6.15
CA LEU A 231 -5.70 22.26 -7.61
C LEU A 231 -6.32 23.51 -8.23
N ASN A 232 -5.84 23.85 -9.43
CA ASN A 232 -6.43 24.87 -10.29
C ASN A 232 -7.79 24.39 -10.83
N SER A 233 -8.80 25.26 -10.76
CA SER A 233 -10.17 24.97 -11.23
C SER A 233 -10.22 24.61 -12.73
N GLY A 234 -9.35 25.20 -13.55
CA GLY A 234 -9.28 24.89 -14.99
C GLY A 234 -8.77 23.48 -15.30
N ASP A 235 -7.71 23.05 -14.60
CA ASP A 235 -7.14 21.70 -14.77
C ASP A 235 -8.09 20.62 -14.24
N LEU A 236 -8.84 20.94 -13.17
CA LEU A 236 -9.88 20.09 -12.62
C LEU A 236 -11.04 19.89 -13.60
N GLU A 237 -11.53 20.96 -14.23
CA GLU A 237 -12.57 20.88 -15.26
C GLU A 237 -12.08 20.15 -16.52
N ALA A 238 -10.81 20.30 -16.90
CA ALA A 238 -10.23 19.53 -18.01
C ALA A 238 -10.22 18.03 -17.70
N SER A 239 -9.72 17.63 -16.53
CA SER A 239 -9.75 16.23 -16.06
C SER A 239 -11.17 15.68 -16.02
N LYS A 240 -12.12 16.48 -15.53
CA LYS A 240 -13.52 16.07 -15.46
C LYS A 240 -14.12 15.85 -16.83
N ARG A 241 -13.84 16.70 -17.82
CA ARG A 241 -14.29 16.50 -19.21
C ARG A 241 -13.74 15.20 -19.79
N MET A 242 -12.49 14.87 -19.48
CA MET A 242 -11.85 13.63 -19.93
C MET A 242 -12.55 12.38 -19.36
N LEU A 243 -12.84 12.36 -18.05
CA LEU A 243 -13.50 11.20 -17.42
C LEU A 243 -15.03 11.12 -17.57
N VAL A 244 -15.73 12.26 -17.59
CA VAL A 244 -17.21 12.31 -17.53
C VAL A 244 -17.84 12.44 -18.91
N ASN A 245 -17.27 13.26 -19.78
CA ASN A 245 -17.88 13.60 -21.07
C ASN A 245 -17.36 12.76 -22.24
N SER A 246 -16.38 11.89 -22.00
CA SER A 246 -15.90 10.96 -23.01
C SER A 246 -16.88 9.79 -23.17
N PRO A 247 -17.50 9.60 -24.34
CA PRO A 247 -18.48 8.54 -24.59
C PRO A 247 -17.87 7.13 -24.55
N ALA A 248 -16.54 7.01 -24.52
CA ALA A 248 -15.80 5.73 -24.46
C ALA A 248 -15.36 5.34 -23.04
N MET A 249 -15.60 6.16 -22.02
CA MET A 249 -15.02 5.96 -20.68
C MET A 249 -15.79 4.93 -19.84
N ASP A 250 -15.27 3.70 -19.81
CA ASP A 250 -15.76 2.61 -18.95
C ASP A 250 -15.13 2.67 -17.55
N SER A 251 -15.79 2.09 -16.54
CA SER A 251 -15.28 1.98 -15.19
C SER A 251 -13.93 1.27 -15.11
N THR A 252 -13.68 0.27 -15.97
CA THR A 252 -12.37 -0.39 -15.99
C THR A 252 -11.26 0.53 -16.45
N MET A 253 -11.54 1.44 -17.38
CA MET A 253 -10.59 2.44 -17.87
C MET A 253 -10.33 3.50 -16.81
N ALA A 254 -11.39 4.03 -16.17
CA ALA A 254 -11.27 5.01 -15.09
C ALA A 254 -10.44 4.50 -13.89
N PHE A 255 -10.72 3.27 -13.43
CA PHE A 255 -9.89 2.65 -12.39
C PHE A 255 -8.48 2.35 -12.90
N GLY A 256 -8.31 2.00 -14.18
CA GLY A 256 -7.00 1.79 -14.80
C GLY A 256 -6.12 3.03 -14.81
N ILE A 257 -6.68 4.21 -15.10
CA ILE A 257 -6.00 5.51 -15.02
C ILE A 257 -5.50 5.76 -13.59
N VAL A 258 -6.40 5.65 -12.61
CA VAL A 258 -6.06 5.89 -11.20
C VAL A 258 -5.03 4.87 -10.68
N GLU A 259 -5.11 3.62 -11.12
CA GLU A 259 -4.11 2.59 -10.80
C GLU A 259 -2.71 2.95 -11.35
N ILE A 260 -2.64 3.56 -12.55
CA ILE A 260 -1.39 4.06 -13.14
C ILE A 260 -0.84 5.24 -12.34
N GLU A 261 -1.68 6.21 -12.00
CA GLU A 261 -1.25 7.41 -11.26
C GLU A 261 -0.76 7.08 -9.86
N LEU A 262 -1.47 6.21 -9.13
CA LEU A 262 -1.01 5.69 -7.84
C LEU A 262 0.30 4.89 -7.99
N GLY A 263 0.46 4.21 -9.13
CA GLY A 263 1.68 3.53 -9.52
C GLY A 263 2.86 4.48 -9.68
N PHE A 264 2.67 5.59 -10.39
CA PHE A 264 3.67 6.66 -10.56
C PHE A 264 3.98 7.35 -9.24
N MET A 265 2.97 7.61 -8.41
CA MET A 265 3.15 8.22 -7.10
C MET A 265 3.96 7.33 -6.16
N TYR A 266 3.72 6.02 -6.16
CA TYR A 266 4.54 5.06 -5.40
C TYR A 266 5.99 5.07 -5.87
N ASP A 267 6.21 5.00 -7.18
CA ASP A 267 7.56 4.97 -7.75
C ASP A 267 8.32 6.27 -7.45
N LEU A 268 7.63 7.41 -7.43
CA LEU A 268 8.17 8.72 -7.04
C LEU A 268 8.57 8.78 -5.56
N LEU A 269 7.74 8.27 -4.65
CA LEU A 269 7.93 8.43 -3.20
C LEU A 269 8.85 7.38 -2.57
N TYR A 270 8.82 6.14 -3.08
CA TYR A 270 9.38 4.97 -2.37
C TYR A 270 10.48 4.21 -3.12
N THR A 271 10.79 4.56 -4.38
CA THR A 271 11.75 3.81 -5.21
C THR A 271 12.74 4.71 -5.93
N LYS A 272 13.86 4.14 -6.41
CA LYS A 272 14.81 4.83 -7.29
C LYS A 272 14.42 4.75 -8.78
N ALA A 273 13.22 4.27 -9.12
CA ALA A 273 12.81 4.00 -10.50
C ALA A 273 12.87 5.26 -11.39
N LEU A 274 12.58 6.45 -10.84
CA LEU A 274 12.68 7.71 -11.57
C LEU A 274 14.10 8.02 -12.06
N LEU A 275 15.13 7.64 -11.29
CA LEU A 275 16.53 7.87 -11.67
C LEU A 275 16.93 7.00 -12.86
N LEU A 276 16.51 5.73 -12.87
CA LEU A 276 16.81 4.77 -13.94
C LEU A 276 16.23 5.19 -15.29
N ASN A 277 15.14 5.96 -15.30
CA ASN A 277 14.53 6.48 -16.52
C ASN A 277 15.21 7.73 -17.09
N ARG A 278 16.18 8.32 -16.38
CA ARG A 278 17.01 9.41 -16.88
C ARG A 278 18.24 8.86 -17.59
N ALA A 279 18.74 9.57 -18.60
CA ALA A 279 19.97 9.20 -19.31
C ALA A 279 21.17 8.95 -18.36
N TRP A 280 21.23 9.72 -17.25
CA TRP A 280 22.20 9.51 -16.18
C TRP A 280 22.03 8.15 -15.47
N GLY A 281 20.79 7.74 -15.16
CA GLY A 281 20.54 6.46 -14.49
C GLY A 281 20.87 5.25 -15.34
N ILE A 282 20.63 5.32 -16.66
CA ILE A 282 21.05 4.26 -17.61
C ILE A 282 22.58 4.19 -17.67
N PHE A 283 23.25 5.34 -17.83
CA PHE A 283 24.72 5.40 -17.86
C PHE A 283 25.34 4.85 -16.56
N ARG A 284 24.77 5.23 -15.42
CA ARG A 284 25.15 4.70 -14.11
C ARG A 284 24.94 3.19 -14.01
N TRP A 285 23.78 2.69 -14.40
CA TRP A 285 23.49 1.27 -14.30
C TRP A 285 24.48 0.44 -15.14
N ILE A 286 24.76 0.91 -16.36
CA ILE A 286 25.76 0.28 -17.24
C ILE A 286 27.16 0.35 -16.59
N THR A 287 27.58 1.51 -16.09
CA THR A 287 28.92 1.67 -15.49
C THR A 287 29.08 0.82 -14.22
N ASN A 288 28.10 0.80 -13.32
CA ASN A 288 28.11 -0.05 -12.13
C ASN A 288 28.19 -1.54 -12.49
N LEU A 289 27.39 -1.99 -13.47
CA LEU A 289 27.40 -3.37 -13.93
C LEU A 289 28.76 -3.74 -14.56
N LEU A 290 29.33 -2.87 -15.37
CA LEU A 290 30.65 -3.07 -15.99
C LEU A 290 31.76 -3.16 -14.94
N VAL A 291 31.74 -2.29 -13.92
CA VAL A 291 32.73 -2.33 -12.82
C VAL A 291 32.61 -3.66 -12.05
N LEU A 292 31.40 -4.10 -11.71
CA LEU A 292 31.20 -5.37 -11.01
C LEU A 292 31.61 -6.59 -11.85
N CYS A 293 31.31 -6.57 -13.16
CA CYS A 293 31.76 -7.62 -14.08
C CYS A 293 33.29 -7.65 -14.19
N ALA A 294 33.94 -6.49 -14.28
CA ALA A 294 35.40 -6.40 -14.26
C ALA A 294 35.95 -6.99 -12.95
N VAL A 295 35.31 -6.70 -11.81
CA VAL A 295 35.69 -7.27 -10.51
C VAL A 295 35.67 -8.79 -10.52
N VAL A 296 34.63 -9.43 -11.08
CA VAL A 296 34.57 -10.90 -11.24
C VAL A 296 35.74 -11.41 -12.08
N VAL A 297 35.99 -10.80 -13.23
CA VAL A 297 37.01 -11.26 -14.19
C VAL A 297 38.40 -11.15 -13.57
N PHE A 298 38.77 -9.98 -13.06
CA PHE A 298 40.09 -9.76 -12.46
C PHE A 298 40.30 -10.59 -11.19
N PHE A 299 39.26 -10.75 -10.35
CA PHE A 299 39.34 -11.65 -9.20
C PHE A 299 39.52 -13.12 -9.64
N SER A 300 38.98 -13.51 -10.81
CA SER A 300 39.11 -14.85 -11.41
C SER A 300 40.48 -15.14 -12.01
N LEU A 301 41.19 -14.11 -12.45
CA LEU A 301 42.53 -14.24 -13.03
C LEU A 301 43.66 -14.19 -11.98
N GLN A 302 43.38 -13.73 -10.76
CA GLN A 302 44.36 -13.65 -9.68
C GLN A 302 44.72 -15.05 -9.13
N ASP A 303 45.99 -15.29 -8.76
CA ASP A 303 46.39 -16.54 -8.07
C ASP A 303 45.78 -16.57 -6.66
N ARG A 304 45.22 -17.74 -6.28
CA ARG A 304 44.40 -17.91 -5.07
C ARG A 304 44.90 -18.99 -4.13
N LYS A 305 46.05 -19.58 -4.42
CA LYS A 305 46.60 -20.70 -3.64
C LYS A 305 46.80 -20.34 -2.17
N ASP A 306 47.02 -19.06 -1.87
CA ASP A 306 47.28 -18.57 -0.52
C ASP A 306 46.02 -18.18 0.27
N TYR A 307 44.83 -18.19 -0.36
CA TYR A 307 43.58 -17.80 0.29
C TYR A 307 42.78 -19.00 0.82
N PRO A 308 42.10 -18.88 1.98
CA PRO A 308 41.22 -19.93 2.48
C PRO A 308 40.05 -20.20 1.51
N LYS A 309 39.76 -21.48 1.22
CA LYS A 309 38.70 -21.88 0.29
C LYS A 309 37.34 -21.27 0.62
N VAL A 310 36.99 -21.22 1.92
CA VAL A 310 35.72 -20.65 2.40
C VAL A 310 35.60 -19.16 2.03
N ASP A 311 36.67 -18.40 2.24
CA ASP A 311 36.67 -16.95 1.99
C ASP A 311 36.59 -16.64 0.49
N ILE A 312 37.17 -17.51 -0.35
CA ILE A 312 37.00 -17.46 -1.81
C ILE A 312 35.53 -17.66 -2.19
N TYR A 313 34.86 -18.69 -1.65
CA TYR A 313 33.45 -18.94 -1.94
C TYR A 313 32.54 -17.79 -1.50
N ILE A 314 32.77 -17.21 -0.31
CA ILE A 314 32.01 -16.06 0.18
C ILE A 314 32.21 -14.84 -0.74
N THR A 315 33.45 -14.58 -1.15
CA THR A 315 33.77 -13.44 -2.03
C THR A 315 33.07 -13.58 -3.37
N PHE A 316 33.08 -14.77 -3.98
CA PHE A 316 32.31 -15.03 -5.19
C PHE A 316 30.82 -14.83 -4.99
N LEU A 317 30.26 -15.33 -3.89
CA LEU A 317 28.84 -15.15 -3.58
C LEU A 317 28.47 -13.67 -3.47
N LEU A 318 29.30 -12.84 -2.82
CA LEU A 318 29.08 -11.40 -2.71
C LEU A 318 29.11 -10.71 -4.08
N ILE A 319 30.09 -11.01 -4.92
CA ILE A 319 30.20 -10.40 -6.25
C ILE A 319 29.04 -10.85 -7.15
N SER A 320 28.74 -12.15 -7.18
CA SER A 320 27.62 -12.70 -7.96
C SER A 320 26.29 -12.12 -7.51
N ALA A 321 26.05 -12.02 -6.20
CA ALA A 321 24.83 -11.42 -5.69
C ALA A 321 24.75 -9.91 -6.04
N ALA A 322 25.84 -9.15 -5.93
CA ALA A 322 25.87 -7.75 -6.33
C ALA A 322 25.47 -7.56 -7.81
N ILE A 323 26.00 -8.40 -8.70
CA ILE A 323 25.64 -8.38 -10.14
C ILE A 323 24.17 -8.75 -10.34
N LEU A 324 23.70 -9.83 -9.69
CA LEU A 324 22.30 -10.26 -9.80
C LEU A 324 21.34 -9.17 -9.30
N LEU A 325 21.69 -8.45 -8.25
CA LEU A 325 20.90 -7.33 -7.71
C LEU A 325 20.84 -6.14 -8.68
N GLU A 326 21.93 -5.80 -9.37
CA GLU A 326 21.93 -4.78 -10.43
C GLU A 326 21.07 -5.21 -11.63
N ILE A 327 21.22 -6.46 -12.10
CA ILE A 327 20.42 -7.00 -13.20
C ILE A 327 18.94 -6.97 -12.83
N TYR A 328 18.59 -7.44 -11.63
CA TYR A 328 17.22 -7.44 -11.15
C TYR A 328 16.63 -6.03 -11.08
N SER A 329 17.38 -5.05 -10.58
CA SER A 329 16.96 -3.65 -10.53
C SER A 329 16.73 -3.06 -11.94
N GLY A 330 17.57 -3.41 -12.91
CA GLY A 330 17.41 -3.02 -14.30
C GLY A 330 16.16 -3.64 -14.96
N LEU A 331 15.92 -4.94 -14.73
CA LEU A 331 14.71 -5.63 -15.21
C LEU A 331 13.44 -5.02 -14.62
N LEU A 332 13.45 -4.66 -13.34
CA LEU A 332 12.32 -3.98 -12.70
C LEU A 332 12.08 -2.59 -13.30
N ALA A 333 13.13 -1.80 -13.52
CA ALA A 333 12.98 -0.48 -14.14
C ALA A 333 12.43 -0.58 -15.57
N ILE A 334 12.92 -1.55 -16.36
CA ILE A 334 12.40 -1.86 -17.70
C ILE A 334 10.91 -2.22 -17.66
N SER A 335 10.46 -2.92 -16.62
CA SER A 335 9.05 -3.30 -16.46
C SER A 335 8.12 -2.19 -15.96
N SER A 336 8.67 -1.03 -15.57
CA SER A 336 7.91 0.08 -14.97
C SER A 336 7.07 0.86 -15.99
N ASP A 337 6.00 1.48 -15.49
CA ASP A 337 5.06 2.27 -16.29
C ASP A 337 5.73 3.49 -16.95
N TRP A 338 6.82 3.97 -16.36
CA TRP A 338 7.64 5.05 -16.89
C TRP A 338 8.33 4.69 -18.22
N VAL A 339 8.80 3.44 -18.36
CA VAL A 339 9.45 2.96 -19.59
C VAL A 339 8.42 2.74 -20.68
N ASP A 340 7.22 2.28 -20.32
CA ASP A 340 6.11 2.18 -21.25
C ASP A 340 5.73 3.57 -21.77
N HIS A 341 5.58 4.56 -20.88
CA HIS A 341 5.30 5.94 -21.30
C HIS A 341 6.41 6.49 -22.22
N TRP A 342 7.69 6.32 -21.86
CA TRP A 342 8.81 6.76 -22.69
C TRP A 342 8.85 6.08 -24.07
N ARG A 343 8.39 4.84 -24.18
CA ARG A 343 8.32 4.11 -25.45
C ARG A 343 7.31 4.72 -26.40
N LEU A 344 6.15 5.15 -25.90
CA LEU A 344 5.06 5.72 -26.71
C LEU A 344 5.47 6.99 -27.47
N TRP A 345 6.40 7.75 -26.90
CA TRP A 345 6.91 8.99 -27.51
C TRP A 345 8.04 8.78 -28.52
N ARG A 346 8.44 7.53 -28.81
CA ARG A 346 9.50 7.21 -29.77
C ARG A 346 8.92 6.70 -31.10
N PRO A 347 9.43 7.14 -32.27
CA PRO A 347 8.96 6.65 -33.57
C PRO A 347 8.97 5.11 -33.66
N GLY A 348 7.85 4.53 -34.09
CA GLY A 348 7.68 3.08 -34.24
C GLY A 348 8.68 2.48 -35.24
N GLY A 349 9.31 1.36 -34.86
CA GLY A 349 10.26 0.62 -35.71
C GLY A 349 11.67 0.42 -35.15
N SER A 350 11.98 0.89 -33.93
CA SER A 350 13.32 0.67 -33.36
C SER A 350 13.50 -0.74 -32.76
N THR A 351 14.65 -1.37 -33.03
CA THR A 351 15.12 -2.64 -32.41
C THR A 351 15.04 -2.64 -30.88
N ILE A 352 15.04 -1.46 -30.27
CA ILE A 352 14.94 -1.25 -28.82
C ILE A 352 13.54 -1.63 -28.30
N SER A 353 12.45 -1.38 -29.04
CA SER A 353 11.09 -1.74 -28.57
C SER A 353 10.94 -3.25 -28.42
N SER A 354 11.44 -4.01 -29.39
CA SER A 354 11.43 -5.48 -29.37
C SER A 354 12.35 -6.07 -28.30
N ALA A 355 13.47 -5.43 -28.00
CA ALA A 355 14.36 -5.86 -26.91
C ALA A 355 13.71 -5.64 -25.53
N VAL A 356 13.03 -4.50 -25.34
CA VAL A 356 12.37 -4.15 -24.07
C VAL A 356 11.14 -5.04 -23.82
N SER A 357 10.38 -5.44 -24.84
CA SER A 357 9.31 -6.42 -24.68
C SER A 357 9.83 -7.82 -24.33
N PHE A 358 10.95 -8.25 -24.93
CA PHE A 358 11.59 -9.53 -24.63
C PHE A 358 12.14 -9.60 -23.19
N LEU A 359 12.70 -8.49 -22.69
CA LEU A 359 13.27 -8.41 -21.33
C LEU A 359 12.22 -8.24 -20.22
N ARG A 360 10.93 -8.15 -20.56
CA ARG A 360 9.84 -7.96 -19.60
C ARG A 360 9.46 -9.29 -18.93
N ILE A 361 10.26 -9.71 -17.95
CA ILE A 361 10.10 -11.01 -17.27
C ILE A 361 9.10 -10.93 -16.10
N PHE A 362 8.94 -9.76 -15.49
CA PHE A 362 8.09 -9.59 -14.31
C PHE A 362 6.86 -8.74 -14.63
N PRO A 363 5.64 -9.31 -14.63
CA PRO A 363 4.43 -8.50 -14.62
C PRO A 363 4.38 -7.72 -13.31
N ASN A 364 4.12 -6.42 -13.39
CA ASN A 364 4.02 -5.53 -12.23
C ASN A 364 2.54 -5.22 -11.95
N PRO A 365 1.82 -6.07 -11.19
CA PRO A 365 0.44 -5.78 -10.85
C PRO A 365 0.40 -4.51 -9.99
N ARG A 366 -0.03 -3.39 -10.58
CA ARG A 366 -0.14 -2.06 -9.94
C ARG A 366 -1.02 -2.12 -8.70
N TRP A 367 -2.12 -2.86 -8.82
CA TRP A 367 -3.03 -3.21 -7.74
C TRP A 367 -3.49 -4.65 -7.94
N LEU A 368 -3.55 -5.45 -6.87
CA LEU A 368 -3.97 -6.84 -6.94
C LEU A 368 -5.50 -7.00 -7.14
N ASN A 369 -6.20 -5.90 -7.44
CA ASN A 369 -7.66 -5.79 -7.51
C ASN A 369 -8.29 -6.49 -6.31
N SER A 370 -7.90 -6.13 -5.09
CA SER A 370 -8.41 -6.80 -3.90
C SER A 370 -8.71 -5.81 -2.78
N VAL A 371 -9.80 -6.08 -2.07
CA VAL A 371 -10.31 -5.22 -1.00
C VAL A 371 -10.31 -6.01 0.29
N ALA A 372 -9.76 -5.40 1.34
CA ALA A 372 -9.76 -5.97 2.68
C ALA A 372 -11.19 -6.11 3.21
N GLN A 373 -11.45 -7.20 3.92
CA GLN A 373 -12.75 -7.54 4.47
C GLN A 373 -12.58 -7.87 5.94
N PHE A 374 -13.31 -7.14 6.79
CA PHE A 374 -13.31 -7.34 8.22
C PHE A 374 -14.74 -7.47 8.73
N ASN A 375 -14.96 -8.37 9.68
CA ASN A 375 -16.29 -8.66 10.22
C ASN A 375 -16.21 -8.79 11.74
N LEU A 376 -16.98 -7.95 12.44
CA LEU A 376 -17.07 -7.95 13.89
C LEU A 376 -17.64 -9.27 14.43
N LEU A 377 -18.73 -9.78 13.83
CA LEU A 377 -19.41 -10.98 14.31
C LEU A 377 -18.57 -12.24 14.16
N LYS A 378 -17.65 -12.26 13.19
CA LYS A 378 -16.70 -13.38 13.01
C LYS A 378 -15.72 -13.46 14.18
N LEU A 379 -15.27 -12.31 14.68
CA LEU A 379 -14.36 -12.22 15.81
C LEU A 379 -15.04 -12.54 17.14
N SER A 380 -16.31 -12.14 17.31
CA SER A 380 -17.03 -12.36 18.56
C SER A 380 -17.40 -13.83 18.82
N ILE A 381 -17.48 -14.67 17.78
CA ILE A 381 -17.80 -16.10 17.91
C ILE A 381 -16.58 -16.92 18.34
N ARG A 382 -15.36 -16.50 17.96
CA ARG A 382 -14.15 -17.29 18.19
C ARG A 382 -13.53 -16.94 19.53
N LYS A 383 -13.31 -17.95 20.38
CA LYS A 383 -12.61 -17.79 21.65
C LYS A 383 -11.19 -17.27 21.40
N ARG A 384 -10.77 -16.25 22.15
CA ARG A 384 -9.43 -15.64 22.13
C ARG A 384 -8.38 -16.68 22.50
N ASN A 385 -7.91 -17.45 21.52
CA ASN A 385 -6.86 -18.46 21.69
C ASN A 385 -5.54 -17.91 21.14
N GLY A 386 -5.08 -16.79 21.69
CA GLY A 386 -3.76 -16.25 21.38
C GLY A 386 -2.67 -17.10 22.02
N ILE A 387 -1.70 -17.56 21.22
CA ILE A 387 -0.45 -18.20 21.71
C ILE A 387 0.27 -17.27 22.71
N PHE A 388 0.04 -15.95 22.59
CA PHE A 388 0.61 -14.89 23.43
C PHE A 388 -0.28 -14.44 24.60
N SER A 389 -1.45 -15.05 24.81
CA SER A 389 -2.25 -14.82 26.03
C SER A 389 -1.50 -15.12 27.34
N LYS A 390 -0.40 -15.88 27.25
CA LYS A 390 0.53 -16.16 28.35
C LYS A 390 1.53 -15.03 28.65
N TYR A 391 1.65 -14.02 27.77
CA TYR A 391 2.69 -12.97 27.87
C TYR A 391 2.08 -11.56 27.74
N PRO A 392 1.52 -10.99 28.83
CA PRO A 392 0.81 -9.70 28.80
C PRO A 392 1.63 -8.50 28.32
N TRP A 393 2.96 -8.53 28.50
CA TRP A 393 3.88 -7.47 28.06
C TRP A 393 3.99 -7.29 26.53
N LEU A 394 3.46 -8.23 25.74
CA LEU A 394 3.34 -8.12 24.27
C LEU A 394 1.93 -7.68 23.81
N GLY A 395 1.03 -7.36 24.75
CA GLY A 395 -0.43 -7.31 24.52
C GLY A 395 -0.92 -6.36 23.42
N GLU A 396 -0.33 -5.17 23.30
CA GLU A 396 -0.79 -4.17 22.30
C GLU A 396 -0.40 -4.56 20.86
N SER A 397 0.77 -5.20 20.70
CA SER A 397 1.19 -5.76 19.41
C SER A 397 0.43 -7.05 19.08
N ASP A 398 0.11 -7.86 20.09
CA ASP A 398 -0.68 -9.09 19.96
C ASP A 398 -2.10 -8.81 19.45
N GLU A 399 -2.75 -7.73 19.91
CA GLU A 399 -4.12 -7.40 19.48
C GLU A 399 -4.20 -7.00 18.00
N LYS A 400 -3.27 -6.17 17.51
CA LYS A 400 -3.19 -5.83 16.08
C LYS A 400 -2.85 -7.05 15.22
N LEU A 401 -1.94 -7.90 15.68
CA LEU A 401 -1.57 -9.15 15.01
C LEU A 401 -2.74 -10.13 14.94
N GLU A 402 -3.47 -10.29 16.05
CA GLU A 402 -4.66 -11.12 16.14
C GLU A 402 -5.72 -10.62 15.17
N LYS A 403 -6.12 -9.35 15.24
CA LYS A 403 -7.09 -8.73 14.30
C LYS A 403 -6.66 -8.92 12.85
N ASN A 404 -5.37 -8.80 12.55
CA ASN A 404 -4.86 -8.95 11.20
C ASN A 404 -5.01 -10.39 10.65
N SER A 405 -5.02 -11.41 11.52
CA SER A 405 -5.25 -12.80 11.11
C SER A 405 -6.68 -13.06 10.62
N TYR A 406 -7.64 -12.18 10.97
CA TYR A 406 -9.05 -12.29 10.60
C TYR A 406 -9.43 -11.46 9.36
N ILE A 407 -8.46 -10.75 8.77
CA ILE A 407 -8.70 -10.01 7.52
C ILE A 407 -8.75 -11.00 6.37
N ASP A 408 -9.88 -11.02 5.67
CA ASP A 408 -10.03 -11.71 4.39
C ASP A 408 -9.88 -10.69 3.26
N TYR A 409 -9.53 -11.14 2.06
CA TYR A 409 -9.37 -10.26 0.91
C TYR A 409 -10.18 -10.79 -0.25
N ARG A 410 -11.03 -9.92 -0.80
CA ARG A 410 -11.90 -10.26 -1.93
C ARG A 410 -11.50 -9.51 -3.18
N GLU A 411 -11.56 -10.22 -4.30
CA GLU A 411 -11.28 -9.67 -5.61
C GLU A 411 -12.29 -8.56 -5.99
N PHE A 412 -11.77 -7.43 -6.45
CA PHE A 412 -12.46 -6.25 -6.93
C PHE A 412 -12.73 -6.37 -8.44
N LYS A 413 -13.74 -7.18 -8.77
CA LYS A 413 -14.11 -7.51 -10.16
C LYS A 413 -14.68 -6.31 -10.93
N SER A 414 -14.81 -6.44 -12.26
CA SER A 414 -15.34 -5.38 -13.14
C SER A 414 -16.74 -4.89 -12.72
N ASN A 415 -17.64 -5.78 -12.32
CA ASN A 415 -18.98 -5.40 -11.83
C ASN A 415 -18.93 -4.54 -10.55
N ILE A 416 -17.85 -4.65 -9.77
CA ILE A 416 -17.61 -3.91 -8.53
C ILE A 416 -17.04 -2.51 -8.87
N LYS A 417 -16.12 -2.45 -9.85
CA LYS A 417 -15.63 -1.19 -10.45
C LYS A 417 -16.80 -0.39 -11.02
N GLU A 418 -17.65 -1.03 -11.82
CA GLU A 418 -18.82 -0.39 -12.44
C GLU A 418 -19.81 0.13 -11.39
N TRP A 419 -20.16 -0.71 -10.42
CA TRP A 419 -21.06 -0.29 -9.35
C TRP A 419 -20.52 0.94 -8.60
N THR A 420 -19.23 0.94 -8.27
CA THR A 420 -18.59 2.05 -7.54
C THR A 420 -18.55 3.32 -8.38
N PHE A 421 -18.12 3.20 -9.64
CA PHE A 421 -18.02 4.33 -10.57
C PHE A 421 -19.39 4.95 -10.87
N ARG A 422 -20.41 4.12 -11.10
CA ARG A 422 -21.80 4.57 -11.30
C ARG A 422 -22.30 5.37 -10.11
N ARG A 423 -22.10 4.88 -8.87
CA ARG A 423 -22.50 5.58 -7.64
C ARG A 423 -21.79 6.93 -7.46
N MET A 424 -20.52 7.01 -7.84
CA MET A 424 -19.76 8.27 -7.82
C MET A 424 -20.32 9.28 -8.82
N ARG A 425 -20.63 8.86 -10.05
CA ARG A 425 -21.24 9.74 -11.05
C ARG A 425 -22.61 10.26 -10.61
N GLU A 426 -23.46 9.38 -10.09
CA GLU A 426 -24.77 9.75 -9.50
C GLU A 426 -24.61 10.83 -8.42
N MET A 427 -23.60 10.67 -7.56
CA MET A 427 -23.28 11.61 -6.49
C MET A 427 -22.80 12.96 -7.04
N VAL A 428 -21.85 12.95 -7.97
CA VAL A 428 -21.28 14.17 -8.55
C VAL A 428 -22.35 14.98 -9.29
N ALA A 429 -23.18 14.31 -10.11
CA ALA A 429 -24.30 14.95 -10.79
C ALA A 429 -25.29 15.60 -9.82
N TYR A 430 -25.52 14.99 -8.65
CA TYR A 430 -26.35 15.58 -7.60
C TYR A 430 -25.73 16.84 -6.99
N LEU A 431 -24.40 16.83 -6.73
CA LEU A 431 -23.68 17.92 -6.09
C LEU A 431 -23.39 19.10 -7.02
N GLU A 432 -23.37 18.88 -8.34
CA GLU A 432 -23.20 19.94 -9.34
C GLU A 432 -24.31 20.99 -9.31
N GLY A 433 -25.53 20.63 -8.91
CA GLY A 433 -26.64 21.57 -8.73
C GLY A 433 -26.46 22.55 -7.56
N ARG A 434 -25.38 22.43 -6.77
CA ARG A 434 -25.11 23.23 -5.56
C ARG A 434 -23.73 23.90 -5.67
N SER A 435 -23.72 25.23 -5.82
CA SER A 435 -22.61 25.98 -6.43
C SER A 435 -21.37 26.28 -5.56
N ARG A 436 -21.21 25.74 -4.34
CA ARG A 436 -20.07 26.07 -3.45
C ARG A 436 -19.44 24.82 -2.79
N MET A 437 -18.12 24.78 -2.63
CA MET A 437 -17.43 23.61 -2.03
C MET A 437 -17.83 23.35 -0.57
N GLU A 438 -17.88 24.39 0.27
CA GLU A 438 -18.37 24.27 1.66
C GLU A 438 -19.83 23.80 1.71
N SER A 439 -20.65 24.20 0.73
CA SER A 439 -22.04 23.71 0.63
C SER A 439 -22.11 22.28 0.10
N ARG A 440 -21.13 21.81 -0.68
CA ARG A 440 -20.96 20.40 -1.08
C ARG A 440 -20.57 19.52 0.12
N LEU A 441 -19.62 19.97 0.93
CA LEU A 441 -19.19 19.30 2.17
C LEU A 441 -20.33 19.14 3.18
N THR A 442 -21.00 20.26 3.49
CA THR A 442 -22.17 20.27 4.38
C THR A 442 -23.31 19.44 3.78
N SER A 443 -23.43 19.41 2.45
CA SER A 443 -24.42 18.56 1.79
C SER A 443 -24.11 17.08 1.83
N LEU A 444 -22.84 16.67 1.75
CA LEU A 444 -22.43 15.26 1.86
C LEU A 444 -22.75 14.70 3.24
N GLU A 445 -22.55 15.50 4.31
CA GLU A 445 -22.93 15.14 5.68
C GLU A 445 -24.46 15.03 5.84
N LEU A 446 -25.23 15.92 5.22
CA LEU A 446 -26.70 15.88 5.21
C LEU A 446 -27.30 14.84 4.25
N GLU A 447 -26.56 14.34 3.26
CA GLU A 447 -27.14 13.63 2.12
C GLU A 447 -27.61 12.21 2.44
N ALA A 448 -26.97 11.55 3.40
CA ALA A 448 -27.39 10.23 3.80
C ALA A 448 -28.82 10.26 4.39
N SER A 449 -29.20 11.35 5.09
CA SER A 449 -30.59 11.61 5.48
C SER A 449 -31.51 11.90 4.31
N GLU A 450 -31.02 12.59 3.28
CA GLU A 450 -31.80 12.91 2.10
C GLU A 450 -32.12 11.66 1.27
N VAL A 451 -31.21 10.68 1.22
CA VAL A 451 -31.51 9.37 0.62
C VAL A 451 -32.62 8.64 1.38
N LEU A 452 -32.63 8.72 2.70
CA LEU A 452 -33.69 8.14 3.53
C LEU A 452 -35.03 8.89 3.36
N LYS A 453 -35.01 10.22 3.24
CA LYS A 453 -36.21 11.03 2.97
C LYS A 453 -36.81 10.76 1.60
N ARG A 454 -35.98 10.73 0.55
CA ARG A 454 -36.41 10.48 -0.84
C ARG A 454 -36.93 9.06 -1.06
N SER A 455 -36.42 8.10 -0.28
CA SER A 455 -36.94 6.73 -0.28
C SER A 455 -38.21 6.57 0.56
N ASN A 456 -38.74 7.62 1.18
CA ASN A 456 -39.90 7.56 2.10
C ASN A 456 -39.62 6.71 3.37
N ASP A 457 -38.35 6.56 3.74
CA ASP A 457 -37.85 5.78 4.89
C ASP A 457 -37.24 6.71 5.96
N GLY A 458 -37.84 7.89 6.15
CA GLY A 458 -37.39 8.91 7.10
C GLY A 458 -37.36 8.45 8.56
N HIS A 459 -38.04 7.34 8.89
CA HIS A 459 -37.98 6.71 10.20
C HIS A 459 -36.58 6.14 10.54
N LEU A 460 -35.72 5.93 9.54
CA LEU A 460 -34.33 5.48 9.72
C LEU A 460 -33.35 6.62 10.01
N ASN A 461 -33.81 7.88 9.98
CA ASN A 461 -32.91 9.04 10.00
C ASN A 461 -32.03 9.14 11.26
N TRP A 462 -32.53 8.61 12.38
CA TRP A 462 -31.79 8.54 13.65
C TRP A 462 -30.44 7.79 13.50
N SER A 463 -30.39 6.79 12.61
CA SER A 463 -29.20 5.96 12.40
C SER A 463 -28.12 6.64 11.56
N VAL A 464 -28.40 7.82 11.02
CA VAL A 464 -27.53 8.55 10.09
C VAL A 464 -27.26 9.98 10.53
N ASN A 465 -28.23 10.71 11.08
CA ASN A 465 -28.03 12.11 11.48
C ASN A 465 -27.64 12.27 12.95
N ASP A 466 -28.27 11.50 13.84
CA ASP A 466 -28.19 11.72 15.28
C ASP A 466 -27.00 10.98 15.93
N THR A 467 -26.11 10.42 15.12
CA THR A 467 -25.01 9.56 15.56
C THR A 467 -23.68 10.03 15.00
N GLU A 468 -22.60 9.82 15.76
CA GLU A 468 -21.23 10.07 15.32
C GLU A 468 -20.85 9.14 14.14
N PHE A 469 -19.87 9.54 13.34
CA PHE A 469 -19.54 8.85 12.09
C PHE A 469 -19.11 7.38 12.29
N ASP A 470 -18.33 7.12 13.33
CA ASP A 470 -17.92 5.79 13.78
C ASP A 470 -19.12 4.92 14.18
N GLN A 471 -20.09 5.49 14.91
CA GLN A 471 -21.32 4.82 15.31
C GLN A 471 -22.18 4.45 14.09
N ARG A 472 -22.24 5.31 13.06
CA ARG A 472 -22.93 5.00 11.80
C ARG A 472 -22.30 3.77 11.14
N ILE A 473 -20.97 3.75 10.98
CA ILE A 473 -20.26 2.61 10.37
C ILE A 473 -20.53 1.32 11.15
N LEU A 474 -20.39 1.32 12.48
CA LEU A 474 -20.60 0.13 13.30
C LEU A 474 -22.04 -0.37 13.25
N SER A 475 -23.02 0.53 13.39
CA SER A 475 -24.44 0.17 13.43
C SER A 475 -24.91 -0.38 12.09
N TRP A 476 -24.58 0.31 11.00
CA TRP A 476 -24.91 -0.13 9.65
C TRP A 476 -24.15 -1.41 9.28
N HIS A 477 -22.92 -1.61 9.77
CA HIS A 477 -22.16 -2.83 9.49
C HIS A 477 -22.87 -4.07 10.04
N ILE A 478 -23.17 -4.05 11.35
CA ILE A 478 -23.88 -5.14 12.02
C ILE A 478 -25.26 -5.34 11.38
N ALA A 479 -26.02 -4.26 11.14
CA ALA A 479 -27.33 -4.36 10.51
C ALA A 479 -27.29 -4.96 9.10
N THR A 480 -26.28 -4.57 8.30
CA THR A 480 -26.07 -5.13 6.94
C THR A 480 -25.74 -6.61 7.01
N GLU A 481 -24.90 -7.06 7.95
CA GLU A 481 -24.61 -8.49 8.12
C GLU A 481 -25.86 -9.27 8.54
N LEU A 482 -26.64 -8.77 9.50
CA LEU A 482 -27.89 -9.40 9.95
C LEU A 482 -28.89 -9.55 8.79
N CYS A 483 -29.14 -8.47 8.04
CA CYS A 483 -30.00 -8.48 6.86
C CYS A 483 -29.46 -9.41 5.77
N HIS A 484 -28.14 -9.43 5.55
CA HIS A 484 -27.51 -10.26 4.53
C HIS A 484 -27.74 -11.75 4.81
N TYR A 485 -27.53 -12.22 6.04
CA TYR A 485 -27.74 -13.62 6.39
C TYR A 485 -29.21 -14.03 6.32
N LYS A 486 -30.13 -13.16 6.74
CA LYS A 486 -31.57 -13.41 6.61
C LYS A 486 -32.03 -13.60 5.15
N ASP A 487 -31.39 -12.88 4.21
CA ASP A 487 -31.81 -12.79 2.82
C ASP A 487 -31.07 -13.73 1.86
N LEU A 488 -30.14 -14.54 2.35
CA LEU A 488 -29.24 -15.37 1.54
C LEU A 488 -29.95 -16.17 0.44
N ASN A 489 -31.07 -16.83 0.76
CA ASN A 489 -31.80 -17.70 -0.16
C ASN A 489 -32.72 -16.93 -1.12
N LYS A 490 -33.12 -15.70 -0.75
CA LYS A 490 -34.04 -14.86 -1.54
C LYS A 490 -33.39 -14.25 -2.78
N ARG A 491 -32.08 -14.46 -2.94
CA ARG A 491 -31.29 -14.09 -4.12
C ARG A 491 -31.69 -14.85 -5.37
N GLN A 492 -32.19 -16.08 -5.23
CA GLN A 492 -32.56 -16.92 -6.38
C GLN A 492 -33.74 -16.28 -7.14
N GLY A 493 -33.60 -16.12 -8.45
CA GLY A 493 -34.63 -15.50 -9.30
C GLY A 493 -34.70 -13.96 -9.26
N LYS A 494 -33.74 -13.28 -8.61
CA LYS A 494 -33.64 -11.80 -8.62
C LYS A 494 -32.83 -11.28 -9.80
N SER A 495 -33.05 -10.02 -10.16
CA SER A 495 -32.32 -9.39 -11.27
C SER A 495 -30.80 -9.35 -11.00
N PRO A 496 -29.95 -9.38 -12.05
CA PRO A 496 -28.50 -9.27 -11.88
C PRO A 496 -28.06 -8.02 -11.11
N GLU A 497 -28.80 -6.92 -11.24
CA GLU A 497 -28.53 -5.66 -10.55
C GLU A 497 -28.80 -5.76 -9.05
N ASP A 498 -29.92 -6.37 -8.66
CA ASP A 498 -30.27 -6.59 -7.25
C ASP A 498 -29.23 -7.49 -6.56
N VAL A 499 -28.82 -8.54 -7.27
CA VAL A 499 -27.76 -9.44 -6.81
C VAL A 499 -26.43 -8.70 -6.65
N THR A 500 -26.17 -7.73 -7.52
CA THR A 500 -24.97 -6.90 -7.42
C THR A 500 -25.06 -5.97 -6.22
N ASN A 501 -26.15 -5.20 -6.06
CA ASN A 501 -26.38 -4.35 -4.89
C ASN A 501 -26.28 -5.12 -3.56
N PHE A 502 -26.85 -6.33 -3.50
CA PHE A 502 -26.75 -7.24 -2.35
C PHE A 502 -25.29 -7.57 -1.98
N LYS A 503 -24.49 -7.98 -2.96
CA LYS A 503 -23.07 -8.34 -2.74
C LYS A 503 -22.21 -7.12 -2.43
N MET A 504 -22.48 -6.01 -3.12
CA MET A 504 -21.72 -4.77 -3.01
C MET A 504 -21.91 -4.10 -1.66
N SER A 505 -23.15 -4.06 -1.16
CA SER A 505 -23.47 -3.55 0.17
C SER A 505 -22.66 -4.25 1.27
N LYS A 506 -22.56 -5.59 1.19
CA LYS A 506 -21.74 -6.38 2.12
C LYS A 506 -20.25 -6.09 1.99
N LEU A 507 -19.74 -5.99 0.76
CA LEU A 507 -18.33 -5.71 0.50
C LEU A 507 -17.93 -4.34 1.06
N ALA A 508 -18.73 -3.31 0.77
CA ALA A 508 -18.52 -1.95 1.26
C ALA A 508 -18.61 -1.90 2.80
N SER A 509 -19.64 -2.52 3.39
CA SER A 509 -19.80 -2.64 4.85
C SER A 509 -18.55 -3.22 5.54
N ARG A 510 -18.03 -4.34 5.03
CA ARG A 510 -16.84 -5.00 5.60
C ARG A 510 -15.54 -4.23 5.36
N TYR A 511 -15.45 -3.49 4.27
CA TYR A 511 -14.30 -2.62 3.98
C TYR A 511 -14.30 -1.36 4.86
N MET A 512 -15.46 -0.73 5.07
CA MET A 512 -15.60 0.43 5.96
C MET A 512 -15.28 0.07 7.41
N LEU A 513 -15.72 -1.10 7.88
CA LEU A 513 -15.31 -1.59 9.20
C LEU A 513 -13.79 -1.86 9.27
N TYR A 514 -13.19 -2.40 8.21
CA TYR A 514 -11.74 -2.58 8.13
C TYR A 514 -10.99 -1.24 8.32
N LEU A 515 -11.44 -0.17 7.66
CA LEU A 515 -10.87 1.17 7.83
C LEU A 515 -11.03 1.65 9.28
N LEU A 516 -12.21 1.49 9.88
CA LEU A 516 -12.48 1.90 11.26
C LEU A 516 -11.55 1.27 12.30
N VAL A 517 -11.25 -0.02 12.14
CA VAL A 517 -10.50 -0.77 13.15
C VAL A 517 -8.99 -0.71 12.92
N LEU A 518 -8.55 -0.72 11.65
CA LEU A 518 -7.13 -0.87 11.32
C LEU A 518 -6.48 0.38 10.74
N HIS A 519 -7.26 1.34 10.23
CA HIS A 519 -6.78 2.63 9.73
C HIS A 519 -7.67 3.78 10.24
N PRO A 520 -7.86 3.92 11.57
CA PRO A 520 -8.79 4.91 12.12
C PRO A 520 -8.42 6.36 11.77
N SER A 521 -7.14 6.63 11.49
CA SER A 521 -6.67 7.94 11.03
C SER A 521 -7.33 8.36 9.71
N THR A 522 -7.74 7.38 8.88
CA THR A 522 -8.40 7.61 7.59
C THR A 522 -9.85 8.05 7.68
N LEU A 523 -10.38 8.09 8.90
CA LEU A 523 -11.74 8.49 9.15
C LEU A 523 -11.77 9.86 9.83
N PRO A 524 -12.80 10.68 9.54
CA PRO A 524 -12.93 12.03 10.08
C PRO A 524 -13.11 12.12 11.62
N THR A 525 -13.07 11.02 12.40
CA THR A 525 -13.30 11.08 13.85
C THR A 525 -12.60 9.95 14.63
N GLY A 526 -11.89 10.32 15.72
CA GLY A 526 -10.89 9.47 16.39
C GLY A 526 -11.35 8.55 17.55
N THR A 527 -12.63 8.46 17.88
CA THR A 527 -13.13 7.65 19.02
C THR A 527 -13.70 6.27 18.63
N GLY A 528 -13.70 5.95 17.34
CA GLY A 528 -14.36 4.75 16.81
C GLY A 528 -13.81 3.41 17.29
N VAL A 529 -12.50 3.35 17.61
CA VAL A 529 -11.87 2.11 18.10
C VAL A 529 -12.42 1.73 19.46
N LEU A 530 -12.59 2.69 20.39
CA LEU A 530 -13.16 2.41 21.71
C LEU A 530 -14.60 1.91 21.62
N ARG A 531 -15.41 2.52 20.74
CA ARG A 531 -16.80 2.12 20.52
C ARG A 531 -16.90 0.73 19.88
N TYR A 532 -15.95 0.40 18.99
CA TYR A 532 -15.80 -0.94 18.43
C TYR A 532 -15.50 -1.98 19.51
N GLU A 533 -14.54 -1.71 20.41
CA GLU A 533 -14.19 -2.64 21.49
C GLU A 533 -15.37 -2.87 22.44
N ASP A 534 -16.07 -1.81 22.87
CA ASP A 534 -17.27 -1.93 23.70
C ASP A 534 -18.35 -2.80 23.03
N THR A 535 -18.54 -2.61 21.72
CA THR A 535 -19.51 -3.38 20.94
C THR A 535 -19.09 -4.84 20.76
N LEU A 536 -17.80 -5.10 20.56
CA LEU A 536 -17.23 -6.44 20.46
C LEU A 536 -17.39 -7.21 21.77
N VAL A 537 -17.09 -6.57 22.90
CA VAL A 537 -17.23 -7.15 24.24
C VAL A 537 -18.70 -7.46 24.55
N ASP A 538 -19.62 -6.55 24.24
CA ASP A 538 -21.05 -6.79 24.42
C ASP A 538 -21.57 -7.93 23.53
N ALA A 539 -21.07 -8.03 22.29
CA ALA A 539 -21.41 -9.13 21.40
C ALA A 539 -20.89 -10.46 21.96
N GLN A 540 -19.64 -10.51 22.41
CA GLN A 540 -19.05 -11.69 23.05
C GLN A 540 -19.84 -12.13 24.28
N LYS A 541 -20.16 -11.20 25.19
CA LYS A 541 -21.00 -11.49 26.38
C LYS A 541 -22.36 -12.04 26.00
N PHE A 542 -23.02 -11.42 25.02
CA PHE A 542 -24.30 -11.91 24.52
C PHE A 542 -24.19 -13.35 24.01
N PHE A 543 -23.11 -13.70 23.31
CA PHE A 543 -22.88 -15.06 22.85
C PHE A 543 -22.55 -16.01 23.99
N GLU A 544 -21.73 -15.62 24.96
CA GLU A 544 -21.44 -16.44 26.14
C GLU A 544 -22.70 -16.74 26.95
N ASP A 545 -23.55 -15.74 27.20
CA ASP A 545 -24.80 -15.89 27.93
C ASP A 545 -25.79 -16.80 27.19
N LYS A 546 -25.93 -16.61 25.87
CA LYS A 546 -26.82 -17.44 25.05
C LYS A 546 -26.27 -18.84 24.83
N LEU A 547 -24.95 -19.02 24.68
CA LEU A 547 -24.31 -20.34 24.62
C LEU A 547 -24.42 -21.06 25.95
N ALA A 548 -24.30 -20.38 27.10
CA ALA A 548 -24.55 -20.97 28.41
C ALA A 548 -26.01 -21.40 28.55
N THR A 549 -26.95 -20.56 28.11
CA THR A 549 -28.39 -20.89 28.09
C THR A 549 -28.70 -22.04 27.12
N TRP A 550 -28.06 -22.07 25.95
CA TRP A 550 -28.22 -23.09 24.92
C TRP A 550 -27.59 -24.42 25.34
N ALA A 551 -26.40 -24.40 25.96
CA ALA A 551 -25.75 -25.55 26.57
C ALA A 551 -26.59 -26.12 27.72
N GLN A 552 -27.12 -25.27 28.61
CA GLN A 552 -28.04 -25.70 29.66
C GLN A 552 -29.33 -26.32 29.10
N ASN A 553 -29.87 -25.76 28.01
CA ASN A 553 -31.03 -26.33 27.32
C ASN A 553 -30.70 -27.62 26.56
N LEU A 554 -29.47 -27.78 26.05
CA LEU A 554 -28.95 -29.02 25.45
C LEU A 554 -28.83 -30.14 26.49
N PHE A 555 -28.26 -29.85 27.67
CA PHE A 555 -28.18 -30.83 28.77
C PHE A 555 -29.55 -31.20 29.35
N LYS A 556 -30.57 -30.32 29.25
CA LYS A 556 -31.97 -30.67 29.53
C LYS A 556 -32.66 -31.44 28.40
N LYS A 557 -32.19 -31.32 27.16
CA LYS A 557 -32.81 -31.91 25.95
C LYS A 557 -32.46 -33.38 25.69
N GLU A 558 -31.53 -33.99 26.45
CA GLU A 558 -31.26 -35.43 26.34
C GLU A 558 -32.44 -36.31 26.81
N LYS A 559 -33.51 -35.74 27.40
CA LYS A 559 -34.66 -36.50 27.90
C LYS A 559 -35.98 -36.37 27.14
N GLN A 560 -36.13 -35.46 26.18
CA GLN A 560 -37.37 -35.40 25.38
C GLN A 560 -37.09 -35.03 23.92
N GLY A 561 -37.43 -35.98 23.04
CA GLY A 561 -37.33 -35.83 21.60
C GLY A 561 -38.22 -34.71 21.05
N HIS A 562 -37.69 -34.04 20.03
CA HIS A 562 -38.36 -33.12 19.13
C HIS A 562 -38.98 -31.85 19.73
N THR A 563 -38.18 -30.77 19.76
CA THR A 563 -38.56 -29.48 19.16
C THR A 563 -37.33 -28.75 18.62
N GLY A 564 -37.45 -28.31 17.37
CA GLY A 564 -36.37 -27.79 16.53
C GLY A 564 -35.71 -26.52 17.05
N VAL A 565 -34.38 -26.56 17.14
CA VAL A 565 -33.54 -25.39 16.93
C VAL A 565 -32.54 -25.79 15.85
N LYS A 566 -33.03 -25.92 14.62
CA LYS A 566 -32.23 -25.69 13.41
C LYS A 566 -32.72 -24.35 12.88
N SER A 567 -32.23 -23.24 13.46
CA SER A 567 -32.69 -21.91 13.03
C SER A 567 -32.24 -21.61 11.59
N CYS A 568 -31.13 -22.20 11.16
CA CYS A 568 -30.62 -22.10 9.79
C CYS A 568 -30.75 -23.48 9.11
N LYS A 569 -31.57 -23.58 8.06
CA LYS A 569 -31.75 -24.82 7.25
C LYS A 569 -30.79 -24.86 6.04
N GLU A 570 -29.79 -23.98 6.02
CA GLU A 570 -29.01 -23.64 4.82
C GLU A 570 -27.78 -24.53 4.63
N GLU A 571 -27.42 -24.80 3.37
CA GLU A 571 -26.12 -25.38 3.02
C GLU A 571 -25.03 -24.32 3.11
N HIS A 572 -24.13 -24.50 4.07
CA HIS A 572 -23.01 -23.60 4.31
C HIS A 572 -21.70 -24.19 3.80
N LYS A 573 -20.89 -23.36 3.13
CA LYS A 573 -19.55 -23.78 2.64
C LYS A 573 -18.56 -24.07 3.76
N SER A 574 -18.81 -23.57 4.97
CA SER A 574 -17.97 -23.80 6.15
C SER A 574 -18.80 -23.77 7.43
N THR A 575 -18.35 -24.48 8.46
CA THR A 575 -18.90 -24.42 9.82
C THR A 575 -19.00 -22.98 10.32
N GLU A 576 -17.98 -22.17 10.06
CA GLU A 576 -17.95 -20.74 10.42
C GLU A 576 -19.12 -19.95 9.83
N SER A 577 -19.45 -20.17 8.55
CA SER A 577 -20.56 -19.47 7.91
C SER A 577 -21.93 -19.89 8.43
N ARG A 578 -22.05 -21.15 8.92
CA ARG A 578 -23.25 -21.65 9.59
C ARG A 578 -23.42 -21.03 10.96
N ASP A 579 -22.35 -21.00 11.74
CA ASP A 579 -22.35 -20.43 13.08
C ASP A 579 -22.68 -18.91 13.02
N LEU A 580 -22.14 -18.20 12.02
CA LEU A 580 -22.52 -16.81 11.71
C LEU A 580 -24.00 -16.66 11.32
N CYS A 581 -24.56 -17.56 10.50
CA CYS A 581 -25.99 -17.55 10.16
C CYS A 581 -26.87 -17.67 11.41
N GLU A 582 -26.58 -18.67 12.25
CA GLU A 582 -27.34 -18.94 13.46
C GLU A 582 -27.27 -17.76 14.45
N VAL A 583 -26.08 -17.19 14.63
CA VAL A 583 -25.86 -15.98 15.43
C VAL A 583 -26.67 -14.80 14.92
N CYS A 584 -26.67 -14.56 13.60
CA CYS A 584 -27.45 -13.47 13.02
C CYS A 584 -28.96 -13.66 13.24
N HIS A 585 -29.46 -14.89 13.13
CA HIS A 585 -30.87 -15.19 13.43
C HIS A 585 -31.21 -14.96 14.91
N LEU A 586 -30.33 -15.34 15.84
CA LEU A 586 -30.53 -15.09 17.28
C LEU A 586 -30.56 -13.60 17.60
N LEU A 587 -29.63 -12.80 17.04
CA LEU A 587 -29.61 -11.35 17.22
C LEU A 587 -30.87 -10.67 16.66
N LEU A 588 -31.38 -11.14 15.51
CA LEU A 588 -32.63 -10.64 14.94
C LEU A 588 -33.86 -10.95 15.81
N GLN A 589 -33.87 -12.08 16.53
CA GLN A 589 -34.96 -12.43 17.45
C GLN A 589 -35.00 -11.56 18.70
N VAL A 590 -33.86 -10.99 19.10
CA VAL A 590 -33.78 -10.08 20.25
C VAL A 590 -34.44 -8.73 19.96
N GLY A 591 -34.72 -8.43 18.69
CA GLY A 591 -35.27 -7.18 18.16
C GLY A 591 -35.97 -6.30 19.20
N THR A 592 -35.24 -5.30 19.70
CA THR A 592 -35.79 -4.35 20.66
C THR A 592 -36.74 -3.40 19.92
N GLN A 593 -37.94 -3.19 20.46
CA GLN A 593 -38.91 -2.24 19.92
C GLN A 593 -38.44 -0.77 20.05
N LEU A 594 -37.32 -0.52 20.76
CA LEU A 594 -36.76 0.80 21.04
C LEU A 594 -35.22 0.82 20.91
N PRO A 595 -34.61 1.95 20.52
CA PRO A 595 -33.16 2.16 20.53
C PRO A 595 -32.56 2.01 21.93
N ALA A 596 -31.40 1.35 22.05
CA ALA A 596 -30.77 1.04 23.34
C ALA A 596 -30.18 2.28 24.02
N THR A 597 -29.89 3.35 23.26
CA THR A 597 -29.48 4.67 23.79
C THR A 597 -30.46 5.25 24.81
N LYS A 598 -31.74 4.84 24.79
CA LYS A 598 -32.74 5.24 25.79
C LYS A 598 -32.90 4.25 26.96
N ILE A 599 -32.40 3.03 26.83
CA ILE A 599 -32.65 1.92 27.78
C ILE A 599 -31.47 1.69 28.73
N ARG A 600 -30.24 1.96 28.29
CA ARG A 600 -29.01 1.66 29.06
C ARG A 600 -28.39 2.95 29.61
N GLY A 601 -28.65 3.26 30.88
CA GLY A 601 -28.06 4.41 31.56
C GLY A 601 -26.52 4.41 31.52
N GLY A 602 -25.94 5.32 30.74
CA GLY A 602 -24.60 5.91 30.87
C GLY A 602 -23.33 5.03 30.87
N LYS A 603 -23.40 3.69 30.99
CA LYS A 603 -22.22 2.86 31.31
C LYS A 603 -21.54 2.13 30.13
N SER A 604 -22.15 2.00 28.96
CA SER A 604 -21.55 1.36 27.77
C SER A 604 -21.88 2.14 26.50
N ARG A 605 -20.89 2.41 25.63
CA ARG A 605 -21.07 3.10 24.33
C ARG A 605 -21.35 2.14 23.18
N SER A 606 -21.59 0.86 23.49
CA SER A 606 -21.88 -0.20 22.52
C SER A 606 -23.11 0.08 21.66
N VAL A 607 -23.02 -0.25 20.38
CA VAL A 607 -24.08 -0.02 19.38
C VAL A 607 -24.80 -1.30 18.96
N LEU A 608 -24.51 -2.43 19.62
CA LEU A 608 -24.99 -3.76 19.19
C LEU A 608 -26.52 -3.83 19.07
N PHE A 609 -27.23 -3.32 20.08
CA PHE A 609 -28.70 -3.34 20.11
C PHE A 609 -29.32 -2.27 19.21
N ASP A 610 -28.69 -1.10 19.07
CA ASP A 610 -29.09 -0.10 18.08
C ASP A 610 -29.00 -0.68 16.66
N ALA A 611 -27.95 -1.44 16.36
CA ALA A 611 -27.79 -2.12 15.10
C ALA A 611 -28.86 -3.20 14.87
N CYS A 612 -29.24 -3.94 15.91
CA CYS A 612 -30.33 -4.92 15.83
C CYS A 612 -31.68 -4.24 15.54
N HIS A 613 -31.93 -3.08 16.16
CA HIS A 613 -33.11 -2.26 15.89
C HIS A 613 -33.12 -1.75 14.44
N LEU A 614 -31.98 -1.22 13.95
CA LEU A 614 -31.82 -0.81 12.56
C LEU A 614 -32.06 -1.97 11.58
N ALA A 615 -31.53 -3.16 11.87
CA ALA A 615 -31.76 -4.35 11.05
C ALA A 615 -33.24 -4.76 11.01
N TYR A 616 -33.95 -4.64 12.13
CA TYR A 616 -35.39 -4.87 12.19
C TYR A 616 -36.16 -3.90 11.28
N GLN A 617 -35.86 -2.59 11.36
CA GLN A 617 -36.50 -1.59 10.50
C GLN A 617 -36.19 -1.80 9.01
N LEU A 618 -34.93 -2.09 8.65
CA LEU A 618 -34.55 -2.43 7.27
C LEU A 618 -35.28 -3.67 6.75
N ASN A 619 -35.52 -4.64 7.61
CA ASN A 619 -36.26 -5.85 7.27
C ASN A 619 -37.77 -5.62 7.13
N ASP A 620 -38.34 -4.60 7.77
CA ASP A 620 -39.72 -4.18 7.52
C ASP A 620 -39.88 -3.61 6.11
N ILE A 621 -38.90 -2.85 5.61
CA ILE A 621 -38.86 -2.36 4.22
C ILE A 621 -38.84 -3.52 3.22
N GLU A 622 -38.14 -4.62 3.55
CA GLU A 622 -38.10 -5.83 2.73
C GLU A 622 -39.47 -6.49 2.53
N SER A 623 -40.36 -6.40 3.53
CA SER A 623 -41.71 -6.98 3.41
C SER A 623 -42.48 -6.41 2.21
N LYS A 624 -42.02 -5.27 1.69
CA LYS A 624 -42.56 -4.55 0.54
C LYS A 624 -41.75 -4.82 -0.74
N ASP A 625 -40.40 -4.78 -0.70
CA ASP A 625 -39.54 -5.04 -1.89
C ASP A 625 -38.06 -5.35 -1.53
N PHE A 626 -37.53 -6.47 -2.06
CA PHE A 626 -36.12 -6.87 -1.93
C PHE A 626 -35.16 -5.92 -2.66
N SER A 627 -35.53 -5.49 -3.88
CA SER A 627 -34.68 -4.64 -4.72
C SER A 627 -34.44 -3.29 -4.03
N ARG A 628 -35.53 -2.65 -3.61
CA ARG A 628 -35.50 -1.38 -2.88
C ARG A 628 -34.64 -1.43 -1.61
N LYS A 629 -34.73 -2.49 -0.80
CA LYS A 629 -33.92 -2.61 0.43
C LYS A 629 -32.43 -2.59 0.13
N TRP A 630 -31.98 -3.44 -0.80
CA TRP A 630 -30.55 -3.57 -1.10
C TRP A 630 -30.00 -2.41 -1.93
N ASP A 631 -30.83 -1.75 -2.74
CA ASP A 631 -30.48 -0.46 -3.35
C ASP A 631 -30.27 0.63 -2.28
N LEU A 632 -31.18 0.75 -1.30
CA LEU A 632 -31.06 1.72 -0.21
C LEU A 632 -29.79 1.52 0.62
N ILE A 633 -29.54 0.29 1.08
CA ILE A 633 -28.34 -0.05 1.85
C ILE A 633 -27.08 0.24 1.01
N GLY A 634 -27.10 -0.11 -0.29
CA GLY A 634 -26.01 0.18 -1.21
C GLY A 634 -25.73 1.68 -1.37
N LYS A 635 -26.76 2.52 -1.49
CA LYS A 635 -26.62 3.98 -1.55
C LYS A 635 -26.01 4.53 -0.27
N VAL A 636 -26.46 4.07 0.89
CA VAL A 636 -25.90 4.52 2.18
C VAL A 636 -24.42 4.18 2.29
N TRP A 637 -24.01 2.95 1.94
CA TRP A 637 -22.60 2.56 1.96
C TRP A 637 -21.73 3.32 0.95
N ALA A 638 -22.23 3.54 -0.27
CA ALA A 638 -21.51 4.32 -1.27
C ALA A 638 -21.25 5.75 -0.75
N LYS A 639 -22.23 6.35 -0.09
CA LYS A 639 -22.11 7.68 0.52
C LYS A 639 -21.09 7.73 1.64
N LEU A 640 -21.15 6.78 2.58
CA LEU A 640 -20.18 6.69 3.67
C LEU A 640 -18.75 6.53 3.12
N LEU A 641 -18.57 5.73 2.06
CA LEU A 641 -17.27 5.52 1.41
C LEU A 641 -16.76 6.81 0.74
N ILE A 642 -17.60 7.49 -0.06
CA ILE A 642 -17.27 8.75 -0.73
C ILE A 642 -16.94 9.84 0.30
N TYR A 643 -17.77 9.97 1.33
CA TYR A 643 -17.54 10.94 2.40
C TYR A 643 -16.24 10.66 3.16
N THR A 644 -15.93 9.39 3.42
CA THR A 644 -14.64 9.00 4.03
C THR A 644 -13.49 9.40 3.15
N ALA A 645 -13.56 9.08 1.85
CA ALA A 645 -12.50 9.41 0.90
C ALA A 645 -12.30 10.93 0.78
N TYR A 646 -13.38 11.71 0.81
CA TYR A 646 -13.30 13.15 0.74
C TYR A 646 -12.63 13.77 1.99
N LYS A 647 -12.96 13.27 3.18
CA LYS A 647 -12.47 13.82 4.46
C LYS A 647 -11.10 13.27 4.85
N SER A 648 -10.64 12.18 4.26
CA SER A 648 -9.33 11.61 4.58
C SER A 648 -8.21 12.56 4.14
N HIS A 649 -7.13 12.57 4.92
CA HIS A 649 -6.01 13.47 4.66
C HIS A 649 -5.20 12.98 3.46
N SER A 650 -4.72 13.91 2.63
CA SER A 650 -3.85 13.61 1.48
C SER A 650 -2.63 12.77 1.84
N TYR A 651 -2.08 12.99 3.04
CA TYR A 651 -0.97 12.23 3.61
C TYR A 651 -1.22 10.72 3.68
N GLU A 652 -2.45 10.30 3.98
CA GLU A 652 -2.75 8.88 4.12
C GLU A 652 -2.87 8.20 2.76
N HIS A 653 -3.30 8.97 1.75
CA HIS A 653 -3.35 8.51 0.38
C HIS A 653 -1.96 8.42 -0.26
N SER A 654 -0.97 9.20 0.20
CA SER A 654 0.43 9.05 -0.21
C SER A 654 1.13 7.89 0.51
N GLU A 655 0.67 7.49 1.70
CA GLU A 655 1.17 6.29 2.39
C GLU A 655 0.55 4.97 1.86
N SER A 656 -0.73 5.00 1.50
CA SER A 656 -1.52 3.83 1.07
C SER A 656 -0.90 2.97 -0.06
N PRO A 657 -0.24 3.51 -1.09
CA PRO A 657 0.41 2.70 -2.13
C PRO A 657 1.50 1.78 -1.59
N SER A 658 2.24 2.20 -0.54
CA SER A 658 3.24 1.33 0.13
C SER A 658 2.62 0.17 0.91
N ARG A 659 1.31 0.27 1.16
CA ARG A 659 0.49 -0.68 1.90
C ARG A 659 -0.37 -1.54 0.95
N GLY A 660 -0.16 -1.49 -0.36
CA GLY A 660 -0.90 -2.30 -1.33
C GLY A 660 -2.06 -1.57 -2.02
N GLY A 661 -2.16 -0.24 -1.90
CA GLY A 661 -3.12 0.60 -2.62
C GLY A 661 -4.57 0.33 -2.20
N GLY A 662 -4.99 0.85 -1.04
CA GLY A 662 -6.37 0.66 -0.56
C GLY A 662 -7.41 1.20 -1.55
N LEU A 663 -8.61 0.60 -1.56
CA LEU A 663 -9.75 1.08 -2.37
C LEU A 663 -10.05 2.56 -2.09
N ILE A 664 -9.84 3.03 -0.86
CA ILE A 664 -10.12 4.41 -0.46
C ILE A 664 -9.27 5.43 -1.23
N SER A 665 -8.00 5.12 -1.51
CA SER A 665 -7.14 5.99 -2.34
C SER A 665 -7.59 6.03 -3.79
N HIS A 666 -8.13 4.92 -4.30
CA HIS A 666 -8.70 4.90 -5.65
C HIS A 666 -9.95 5.78 -5.68
N VAL A 667 -10.86 5.61 -4.73
CA VAL A 667 -12.09 6.41 -4.58
C VAL A 667 -11.76 7.90 -4.46
N TRP A 668 -10.78 8.25 -3.63
CA TRP A 668 -10.34 9.64 -3.44
C TRP A 668 -9.81 10.28 -4.72
N LEU A 669 -8.91 9.60 -5.43
CA LEU A 669 -8.34 10.15 -6.67
C LEU A 669 -9.38 10.23 -7.79
N LEU A 670 -10.24 9.21 -7.94
CA LEU A 670 -11.39 9.25 -8.85
C LEU A 670 -12.32 10.44 -8.54
N MET A 671 -12.61 10.69 -7.27
CA MET A 671 -13.42 11.85 -6.86
C MET A 671 -12.76 13.17 -7.26
N ALA A 672 -11.45 13.28 -7.06
CA ALA A 672 -10.70 14.45 -7.49
C ALA A 672 -10.82 14.65 -9.00
N HIS A 673 -10.66 13.59 -9.81
CA HIS A 673 -10.87 13.67 -11.27
C HIS A 673 -12.28 14.08 -11.69
N LEU A 674 -13.30 13.74 -10.89
CA LEU A 674 -14.69 14.13 -11.11
C LEU A 674 -14.99 15.58 -10.66
N GLY A 675 -14.00 16.33 -10.20
CA GLY A 675 -14.16 17.72 -9.77
C GLY A 675 -14.48 17.91 -8.28
N MET A 676 -14.25 16.88 -7.46
CA MET A 676 -14.53 16.88 -6.02
C MET A 676 -13.25 16.96 -5.18
N ALA A 677 -12.37 17.91 -5.52
CA ALA A 677 -11.19 18.26 -4.72
C ALA A 677 -11.29 19.72 -4.25
N GLU A 678 -10.67 20.07 -3.12
CA GLU A 678 -10.56 21.47 -2.71
C GLU A 678 -9.91 22.29 -3.83
N THR A 679 -10.48 23.47 -4.12
CA THR A 679 -9.99 24.40 -5.17
C THR A 679 -9.86 25.80 -4.59
N VAL A 680 -8.86 26.56 -5.06
CA VAL A 680 -8.81 28.00 -4.83
C VAL A 680 -9.67 28.66 -5.89
N GLN A 681 -10.75 29.35 -5.48
CA GLN A 681 -11.42 30.31 -6.35
C GLN A 681 -10.66 31.64 -6.29
N THR A 682 -9.81 31.91 -7.29
CA THR A 682 -9.24 33.25 -7.46
C THR A 682 -10.34 34.17 -8.00
N SER A 683 -10.94 35.00 -7.15
CA SER A 683 -11.87 36.06 -7.57
C SER A 683 -11.18 37.30 -8.14
N GLU A 684 -9.85 37.31 -8.22
CA GLU A 684 -9.08 38.38 -8.84
C GLU A 684 -7.99 37.78 -9.73
N ALA A 685 -7.81 38.38 -10.90
CA ALA A 685 -6.85 38.01 -11.92
C ALA A 685 -5.39 38.15 -11.45
N GLN A 686 -4.93 37.25 -10.59
CA GLN A 686 -3.53 37.15 -10.19
C GLN A 686 -2.98 35.74 -10.46
N CYS A 687 -2.21 35.67 -11.54
CA CYS A 687 -1.18 34.68 -11.91
C CYS A 687 -1.54 33.18 -11.88
N ILE A 688 -1.86 32.71 -13.09
CA ILE A 688 -1.88 31.30 -13.53
C ILE A 688 -0.55 30.60 -13.21
N THR A 689 -0.59 29.40 -12.62
CA THR A 689 0.54 28.46 -12.65
C THR A 689 0.05 27.09 -13.14
N LYS A 690 0.58 26.64 -14.27
CA LYS A 690 0.44 25.28 -14.79
C LYS A 690 1.76 24.55 -14.52
N LEU A 691 1.71 23.40 -13.87
CA LEU A 691 2.89 22.71 -13.36
C LEU A 691 3.33 21.63 -14.35
N ILE A 692 4.46 21.84 -15.06
CA ILE A 692 5.04 20.81 -15.94
C ILE A 692 6.55 20.68 -15.68
N VAL A 693 6.96 19.46 -15.32
CA VAL A 693 8.37 19.03 -15.22
C VAL A 693 8.91 18.79 -16.62
N SER A 694 9.82 19.65 -17.10
CA SER A 694 10.48 19.44 -18.41
C SER A 694 11.65 18.44 -18.30
N PHE A 695 11.55 17.35 -19.05
CA PHE A 695 12.73 16.56 -19.45
C PHE A 695 13.34 17.24 -20.68
N ARG A 696 14.52 17.87 -20.57
CA ARG A 696 15.26 18.33 -21.76
C ARG A 696 15.96 17.15 -22.45
N PRO A 697 15.56 16.70 -23.66
CA PRO A 697 16.53 16.14 -24.59
C PRO A 697 17.37 17.28 -25.15
N LYS A 698 18.69 17.08 -25.25
CA LYS A 698 19.61 18.02 -25.90
C LYS A 698 19.08 18.33 -27.31
N LYS A 699 18.68 19.59 -27.58
CA LYS A 699 18.55 20.09 -28.95
C LYS A 699 19.93 19.91 -29.62
N LYS A 700 20.02 19.04 -30.64
CA LYS A 700 21.10 19.12 -31.61
C LYS A 700 20.98 20.49 -32.27
N LYS A 701 21.98 21.36 -32.09
CA LYS A 701 22.19 22.49 -33.01
C LYS A 701 22.35 21.88 -34.40
N LYS A 702 21.42 22.17 -35.32
CA LYS A 702 21.70 22.07 -36.74
C LYS A 702 22.70 23.17 -37.04
N ASN A 703 23.90 22.79 -37.48
CA ASN A 703 24.66 23.63 -38.39
C ASN A 703 24.05 23.49 -39.78
#